data_AF-A0A2W4MZ55-F1
#
_entry.id   AF-A0A2W4MZ55-F1
#
_cell.length_a   1.000
_cell.length_b   1.000
_cell.length_c   1.000
_cell.angle_alpha   90.00
_cell.angle_beta   90.00
_cell.angle_gamma   90.00
#
_symmetry.space_group_name_H-M   'P 1'
#
loop_
_entity.id
_entity.type
_entity.pdbx_description
1 polymer ?
#
loop_
_entity_poly.entity_id
_entity_poly.type
_entity_poly.pdbx_seq_one_letter_code
_entity_poly.pdbx_strand_id
1 'polypeptide(L)'
;APGPVVRPHGLFGRRHPPPPPEVAPGGSDSAELHNVAELLLHAGRSLPHVMMMLVPEAWQQDPAMPQHKRDFYEYHSCLVEAWDGPAALAFSDGKRIGGILDRNGLRPARWTETKDGLVVLASETGVLDIAPENIARKGRLEPGRMFLVDLEQGRIVEDEEIKDAICKRRPYGKWIRENKIALDAIEAAPPSISYRETTTLIERQKIFGYTQEDLRMLMAPMAANGEEAVGSMGTDTPLAVLSNEPQLLFNYFKQQFAQVTNPAIDPIREELVMSHKAYIGGEGNLLDELPDQAQMLELETPVLTNADLAKLRETHLQQVRKPPTLSMLFPVAEGGAGLKEALDELCRQASLAVLDGHGLLILSDRGANEELAPVPSLLATGAVHHHLMRNGTRMRVGIIVETGEAREVHHFCLLIGYGAGAVNPYVAFETIEAMVRDGVHPNIKDAEVAKKKYIKAVNKGLLKVMSKMGISTLQSYQGAQIFEAIGLSPELVDRYFTGTASRISGIDLDVLAEECRRRHERAFRKVTSSALMLDLGGQYHYRAQGEKHLWNPTTVARLQHAVRMEDVKSYREYADCVNNQGNHPVTLRGLWEFVPRGEPVPLEEVEPASEIVKRFATGAMSFGSISAEAHETLAIAMNRIGGRSNTGEGGEREERFRPDPNGDSRRSSIKQVASGRFGVTTHYLVNADELQIKISQGAKPGEGGQLPGHKVDAIIAKTRHSTPGVTLISPPPHHDIYSIEDLAQLIFDLKMVNPQARISVKLVAEAGVGTVAAGVAKAHADVILISGHDGGTGASPLTSIKHAGVPWELGIAETHQVLVKNDLRSRVILQTDGQMRTG
;
A
#
# COMPACT_ATOMS: atom_id res chain seq x y z
N ALA A 1 -7.65 33.61 -15.66
CA ALA A 1 -6.82 33.30 -16.86
C ALA A 1 -7.76 32.82 -17.97
N PRO A 2 -7.48 33.05 -19.26
CA PRO A 2 -8.19 32.33 -20.30
C PRO A 2 -7.96 30.84 -20.05
N GLY A 3 -9.01 30.01 -20.15
CA GLY A 3 -8.91 28.57 -19.89
C GLY A 3 -7.81 27.88 -20.71
N PRO A 4 -7.45 26.64 -20.34
CA PRO A 4 -6.39 25.91 -21.02
C PRO A 4 -6.70 25.86 -22.52
N VAL A 5 -5.86 26.49 -23.32
CA VAL A 5 -5.91 26.36 -24.78
C VAL A 5 -5.33 24.99 -25.10
N VAL A 6 -6.14 23.96 -24.90
CA VAL A 6 -5.92 22.65 -25.54
C VAL A 6 -5.93 22.94 -27.03
N ARG A 7 -4.83 22.65 -27.73
CA ARG A 7 -4.85 22.70 -29.19
C ARG A 7 -6.00 21.78 -29.63
N PRO A 8 -7.02 22.29 -30.34
CA PRO A 8 -8.12 21.44 -30.78
C PRO A 8 -7.55 20.36 -31.69
N HIS A 9 -7.74 19.10 -31.29
CA HIS A 9 -7.38 17.96 -32.11
C HIS A 9 -8.10 18.08 -33.46
N GLY A 10 -7.41 17.80 -34.58
CA GLY A 10 -7.87 18.17 -35.92
C GLY A 10 -9.26 17.65 -36.33
N LEU A 11 -9.74 16.57 -35.69
CA LEU A 11 -11.08 16.00 -35.89
C LEU A 11 -12.19 16.73 -35.13
N PHE A 12 -11.87 17.39 -34.01
CA PHE A 12 -12.79 18.21 -33.22
C PHE A 12 -12.56 19.67 -33.63
N GLY A 13 -13.19 20.10 -34.72
CA GLY A 13 -13.00 21.45 -35.27
C GLY A 13 -13.18 22.55 -34.22
N ARG A 14 -12.62 23.74 -34.45
CA ARG A 14 -12.66 24.90 -33.51
C ARG A 14 -14.05 25.31 -32.98
N ARG A 15 -15.14 24.85 -33.60
CA ARG A 15 -16.54 25.13 -33.21
C ARG A 15 -17.14 24.12 -32.23
N HIS A 16 -16.53 22.94 -32.09
CA HIS A 16 -16.92 21.89 -31.15
C HIS A 16 -15.65 21.41 -30.44
N PRO A 17 -15.15 22.15 -29.42
CA PRO A 17 -14.17 21.54 -28.52
C PRO A 17 -14.75 20.21 -28.04
N PRO A 18 -13.96 19.13 -27.94
CA PRO A 18 -14.44 17.91 -27.32
C PRO A 18 -15.05 18.30 -25.97
N PRO A 19 -16.22 17.76 -25.58
CA PRO A 19 -16.71 17.97 -24.22
C PRO A 19 -15.53 17.66 -23.29
N PRO A 20 -15.26 18.49 -22.26
CA PRO A 20 -14.25 18.13 -21.28
C PRO A 20 -14.54 16.69 -20.86
N PRO A 21 -13.52 15.82 -20.73
CA PRO A 21 -13.73 14.46 -20.25
C PRO A 21 -14.22 14.59 -18.81
N GLU A 22 -15.52 14.79 -18.63
CA GLU A 22 -16.17 14.57 -17.37
C GLU A 22 -16.21 13.05 -17.26
N VAL A 23 -15.15 12.50 -16.68
CA VAL A 23 -15.30 11.30 -15.86
C VAL A 23 -16.41 11.66 -14.89
N ALA A 24 -17.63 11.23 -15.24
CA ALA A 24 -18.85 11.75 -14.63
C ALA A 24 -18.76 11.51 -13.11
N PRO A 25 -18.90 12.54 -12.26
CA PRO A 25 -18.80 12.35 -10.83
C PRO A 25 -19.80 11.28 -10.37
N GLY A 26 -19.30 10.24 -9.71
CA GLY A 26 -20.12 9.11 -9.24
C GLY A 26 -20.32 7.96 -10.24
N GLY A 27 -19.63 7.97 -11.39
CA GLY A 27 -19.49 6.78 -12.23
C GLY A 27 -18.71 5.66 -11.51
N SER A 28 -18.89 4.41 -11.96
CA SER A 28 -18.01 3.31 -11.54
C SER A 28 -16.71 3.32 -12.34
N ASP A 29 -15.65 2.72 -11.82
CA ASP A 29 -14.37 2.48 -12.50
C ASP A 29 -14.50 2.07 -13.99
N SER A 30 -15.39 1.12 -14.29
CA SER A 30 -15.65 0.61 -15.63
C SER A 30 -16.28 1.67 -16.55
N ALA A 31 -17.12 2.55 -15.99
CA ALA A 31 -17.70 3.67 -16.73
C ALA A 31 -16.65 4.75 -17.02
N GLU A 32 -15.74 4.99 -16.08
CA GLU A 32 -14.63 5.93 -16.27
C GLU A 32 -13.70 5.45 -17.39
N LEU A 33 -13.33 4.16 -17.37
CA LEU A 33 -12.54 3.52 -18.43
C LEU A 33 -13.24 3.62 -19.79
N HIS A 34 -14.55 3.38 -19.83
CA HIS A 34 -15.36 3.49 -21.05
C HIS A 34 -15.32 4.91 -21.63
N ASN A 35 -15.52 5.93 -20.79
CA ASN A 35 -15.51 7.33 -21.23
C ASN A 35 -14.17 7.73 -21.86
N VAL A 36 -13.04 7.31 -21.25
CA VAL A 36 -11.70 7.57 -21.78
C VAL A 36 -11.48 6.79 -23.08
N ALA A 37 -11.88 5.52 -23.14
CA ALA A 37 -11.74 4.71 -24.34
C ALA A 37 -12.54 5.28 -25.52
N GLU A 38 -13.78 5.73 -25.28
CA GLU A 38 -14.64 6.36 -26.28
C GLU A 38 -14.04 7.67 -26.80
N LEU A 39 -13.49 8.51 -25.91
CA LEU A 39 -12.79 9.74 -26.30
C LEU A 39 -11.61 9.46 -27.24
N LEU A 40 -10.77 8.48 -26.90
CA LEU A 40 -9.59 8.13 -27.71
C LEU A 40 -9.97 7.50 -29.04
N LEU A 41 -11.06 6.73 -29.08
CA LEU A 41 -11.64 6.18 -30.31
C LEU A 41 -12.14 7.30 -31.23
N HIS A 42 -12.88 8.27 -30.70
CA HIS A 42 -13.35 9.44 -31.47
C HIS A 42 -12.22 10.39 -31.88
N ALA A 43 -11.10 10.40 -31.17
CA ALA A 43 -9.88 11.08 -31.60
C ALA A 43 -9.18 10.38 -32.79
N GLY A 44 -9.67 9.25 -33.27
CA GLY A 44 -9.24 8.62 -34.52
C GLY A 44 -8.27 7.45 -34.34
N ARG A 45 -8.06 6.97 -33.11
CA ARG A 45 -7.33 5.71 -32.86
C ARG A 45 -8.27 4.53 -33.08
N SER A 46 -7.74 3.40 -33.56
CA SER A 46 -8.53 2.17 -33.65
C SER A 46 -8.81 1.63 -32.25
N LEU A 47 -9.93 0.93 -32.06
CA LEU A 47 -10.27 0.36 -30.75
C LEU A 47 -9.17 -0.56 -30.18
N PRO A 48 -8.54 -1.46 -30.96
CA PRO A 48 -7.38 -2.22 -30.49
C PRO A 48 -6.20 -1.34 -30.01
N HIS A 49 -5.92 -0.22 -30.69
CA HIS A 49 -4.87 0.71 -30.26
C HIS A 49 -5.23 1.34 -28.92
N VAL A 50 -6.47 1.81 -28.76
CA VAL A 50 -6.96 2.36 -27.49
C VAL A 50 -6.81 1.35 -26.35
N MET A 51 -7.21 0.10 -26.56
CA MET A 51 -7.08 -0.94 -25.54
C MET A 51 -5.61 -1.23 -25.18
N MET A 52 -4.70 -1.25 -26.15
CA MET A 52 -3.26 -1.40 -25.91
C MET A 52 -2.64 -0.21 -25.17
N MET A 53 -3.24 0.98 -25.25
CA MET A 53 -2.79 2.16 -24.49
C MET A 53 -3.24 2.11 -23.04
N LEU A 54 -4.53 1.83 -22.80
CA LEU A 54 -5.13 1.88 -21.46
C LEU A 54 -4.80 0.63 -20.63
N VAL A 55 -4.75 -0.55 -21.28
CA VAL A 55 -4.45 -1.84 -20.66
C VAL A 55 -3.25 -2.48 -21.35
N PRO A 56 -2.04 -1.89 -21.19
CA PRO A 56 -0.84 -2.38 -21.84
C PRO A 56 -0.36 -3.71 -21.25
N GLU A 57 0.34 -4.48 -22.05
CA GLU A 57 1.05 -5.69 -21.63
C GLU A 57 2.17 -5.37 -20.64
N ALA A 58 2.61 -6.36 -19.87
CA ALA A 58 3.86 -6.26 -19.11
C ALA A 58 5.06 -6.22 -20.08
N TRP A 59 5.59 -5.02 -20.33
CA TRP A 59 6.60 -4.80 -21.37
C TRP A 59 7.99 -4.45 -20.81
N GLN A 60 8.06 -3.83 -19.62
CA GLN A 60 9.31 -3.27 -19.10
C GLN A 60 10.40 -4.33 -18.88
N GLN A 61 10.04 -5.51 -18.36
CA GLN A 61 10.98 -6.57 -17.99
C GLN A 61 10.92 -7.83 -18.87
N ASP A 62 10.16 -7.83 -19.97
CA ASP A 62 10.06 -9.01 -20.86
C ASP A 62 11.21 -9.03 -21.88
N PRO A 63 12.24 -9.90 -21.76
CA PRO A 63 13.35 -9.93 -22.72
C PRO A 63 12.97 -10.50 -24.09
N ALA A 64 11.84 -11.21 -24.22
CA ALA A 64 11.39 -11.83 -25.45
C ALA A 64 10.57 -10.88 -26.35
N MET A 65 10.11 -9.75 -25.81
CA MET A 65 9.29 -8.79 -26.55
C MET A 65 10.05 -8.16 -27.73
N PRO A 66 9.50 -8.17 -28.96
CA PRO A 66 10.08 -7.49 -30.11
C PRO A 66 10.28 -6.00 -29.89
N GLN A 67 11.37 -5.43 -30.41
CA GLN A 67 11.76 -4.05 -30.15
C GLN A 67 10.70 -3.03 -30.58
N HIS A 68 10.06 -3.19 -31.74
CA HIS A 68 9.03 -2.24 -32.20
C HIS A 68 7.80 -2.22 -31.29
N LYS A 69 7.50 -3.34 -30.62
CA LYS A 69 6.40 -3.46 -29.66
C LYS A 69 6.79 -2.83 -28.31
N ARG A 70 8.04 -3.02 -27.86
CA ARG A 70 8.59 -2.30 -26.70
C ARG A 70 8.57 -0.78 -26.93
N ASP A 71 9.05 -0.33 -28.09
CA ASP A 71 9.07 1.08 -28.47
C ASP A 71 7.66 1.68 -28.48
N PHE A 72 6.65 0.93 -28.91
CA PHE A 72 5.26 1.36 -28.84
C PHE A 72 4.82 1.57 -27.38
N TYR A 73 5.02 0.60 -26.50
CA TYR A 73 4.57 0.71 -25.11
C TYR A 73 5.34 1.77 -24.33
N GLU A 74 6.65 1.89 -24.55
CA GLU A 74 7.47 2.94 -23.94
C GLU A 74 6.97 4.33 -24.33
N TYR A 75 6.69 4.55 -25.62
CA TYR A 75 6.15 5.83 -26.08
C TYR A 75 4.80 6.16 -25.44
N HIS A 76 3.87 5.20 -25.40
CA HIS A 76 2.54 5.44 -24.84
C HIS A 76 2.56 5.57 -23.30
N SER A 77 3.54 4.99 -22.62
CA SER A 77 3.74 5.20 -21.17
C SER A 77 4.10 6.65 -20.80
N CYS A 78 4.53 7.46 -21.77
CA CYS A 78 4.73 8.91 -21.60
C CYS A 78 3.43 9.72 -21.76
N LEU A 79 2.34 9.11 -22.24
CA LEU A 79 1.06 9.76 -22.50
C LEU A 79 -0.01 9.41 -21.49
N VAL A 80 -0.04 8.16 -21.06
CA VAL A 80 -1.07 7.63 -20.16
C VAL A 80 -0.47 6.50 -19.34
N GLU A 81 -0.74 6.53 -18.05
CA GLU A 81 -0.47 5.45 -17.12
C GLU A 81 -1.41 4.25 -17.37
N ALA A 82 -0.97 3.07 -16.96
CA ALA A 82 -1.81 1.88 -17.11
C ALA A 82 -3.00 1.93 -16.13
N TRP A 83 -4.18 1.59 -16.64
CA TRP A 83 -5.37 1.36 -15.83
C TRP A 83 -5.33 -0.06 -15.29
N ASP A 84 -4.70 -0.21 -14.12
CA ASP A 84 -4.38 -1.51 -13.52
C ASP A 84 -5.54 -2.08 -12.68
N GLY A 85 -5.49 -3.38 -12.43
CA GLY A 85 -6.49 -4.14 -11.67
C GLY A 85 -7.05 -5.34 -12.45
N PRO A 86 -7.75 -6.28 -11.79
CA PRO A 86 -8.32 -7.44 -12.46
C PRO A 86 -9.33 -7.04 -13.52
N ALA A 87 -9.09 -7.42 -14.77
CA ALA A 87 -9.98 -7.06 -15.86
C ALA A 87 -10.08 -8.17 -16.91
N ALA A 88 -11.33 -8.52 -17.26
CA ALA A 88 -11.66 -9.21 -18.50
C ALA A 88 -12.60 -8.30 -19.28
N LEU A 89 -12.05 -7.59 -20.26
CA LEU A 89 -12.76 -6.57 -21.00
C LEU A 89 -13.29 -7.16 -22.30
N ALA A 90 -14.57 -6.95 -22.57
CA ALA A 90 -15.17 -7.16 -23.88
C ALA A 90 -15.52 -5.80 -24.49
N PHE A 91 -15.16 -5.59 -25.75
CA PHE A 91 -15.29 -4.29 -26.39
C PHE A 91 -15.75 -4.43 -27.84
N SER A 92 -16.41 -3.40 -28.37
CA SER A 92 -16.81 -3.34 -29.78
C SER A 92 -16.93 -1.91 -30.27
N ASP A 93 -16.56 -1.69 -31.54
CA ASP A 93 -16.80 -0.45 -32.29
C ASP A 93 -17.96 -0.61 -33.31
N GLY A 94 -18.75 -1.68 -33.20
CA GLY A 94 -19.82 -2.06 -34.13
C GLY A 94 -19.35 -2.76 -35.41
N LYS A 95 -18.04 -2.78 -35.68
CA LYS A 95 -17.43 -3.49 -36.83
C LYS A 95 -16.54 -4.64 -36.39
N ARG A 96 -15.92 -4.48 -35.23
CA ARG A 96 -15.03 -5.43 -34.58
C ARG A 96 -15.55 -5.72 -33.20
N ILE A 97 -15.36 -6.94 -32.76
CA ILE A 97 -15.71 -7.40 -31.42
C ILE A 97 -14.46 -8.06 -30.86
N GLY A 98 -14.04 -7.70 -29.66
CA GLY A 98 -12.84 -8.26 -29.08
C GLY A 98 -12.89 -8.38 -27.58
N GLY A 99 -11.87 -9.05 -27.06
CA GLY A 99 -11.60 -9.10 -25.64
C GLY A 99 -10.11 -9.02 -25.33
N ILE A 100 -9.80 -8.44 -24.18
CA ILE A 100 -8.45 -8.36 -23.62
C ILE A 100 -8.52 -8.58 -22.12
N LEU A 101 -7.45 -9.17 -21.56
CA LEU A 101 -7.28 -9.27 -20.12
C LEU A 101 -6.34 -8.15 -19.62
N ASP A 102 -6.39 -7.89 -18.32
CA ASP A 102 -5.33 -7.14 -17.66
C ASP A 102 -3.95 -7.80 -17.85
N ARG A 103 -2.88 -7.06 -17.54
CA ARG A 103 -1.48 -7.49 -17.71
C ARG A 103 -1.14 -8.80 -16.97
N ASN A 104 -1.87 -9.13 -15.91
CA ASN A 104 -1.65 -10.30 -15.06
C ASN A 104 -2.63 -11.43 -15.38
N GLY A 105 -3.70 -11.16 -16.14
CA GLY A 105 -4.76 -12.10 -16.48
C GLY A 105 -5.50 -12.61 -15.24
N LEU A 106 -5.92 -11.70 -14.38
CA LEU A 106 -6.54 -12.01 -13.08
C LEU A 106 -8.02 -12.39 -13.18
N ARG A 107 -8.64 -12.24 -14.35
CA ARG A 107 -10.01 -12.70 -14.62
C ARG A 107 -10.03 -13.75 -15.72
N PRO A 108 -10.93 -14.76 -15.64
CA PRO A 108 -11.03 -15.78 -16.66
C PRO A 108 -11.79 -15.25 -17.88
N ALA A 109 -11.33 -15.62 -19.07
CA ALA A 109 -12.06 -15.47 -20.31
C ALA A 109 -11.76 -16.64 -21.26
N ARG A 110 -12.79 -17.36 -21.67
CA ARG A 110 -12.76 -18.53 -22.54
C ARG A 110 -13.51 -18.23 -23.83
N TRP A 111 -13.03 -18.80 -24.93
CA TRP A 111 -13.73 -18.67 -26.21
C TRP A 111 -13.91 -20.02 -26.91
N THR A 112 -15.01 -20.14 -27.65
CA THR A 112 -15.36 -21.29 -28.49
C THR A 112 -15.76 -20.78 -29.86
N GLU A 113 -15.18 -21.36 -30.90
CA GLU A 113 -15.56 -21.16 -32.30
C GLU A 113 -16.21 -22.43 -32.83
N THR A 114 -17.35 -22.29 -33.50
CA THR A 114 -18.09 -23.39 -34.11
C THR A 114 -17.80 -23.50 -35.60
N LYS A 115 -18.13 -24.66 -36.20
CA LYS A 115 -17.91 -24.92 -37.63
C LYS A 115 -18.83 -24.11 -38.54
N ASP A 116 -19.97 -23.66 -38.02
CA ASP A 116 -20.92 -22.75 -38.67
C ASP A 116 -20.59 -21.26 -38.46
N GLY A 117 -19.46 -20.94 -37.82
CA GLY A 117 -18.92 -19.58 -37.75
C GLY A 117 -19.39 -18.74 -36.56
N LEU A 118 -20.07 -19.34 -35.58
CA LEU A 118 -20.38 -18.66 -34.31
C LEU A 118 -19.13 -18.62 -33.43
N VAL A 119 -18.85 -17.44 -32.88
CA VAL A 119 -17.80 -17.23 -31.88
C VAL A 119 -18.44 -16.79 -30.58
N VAL A 120 -18.11 -17.50 -29.50
CA VAL A 120 -18.61 -17.24 -28.15
C VAL A 120 -17.41 -16.92 -27.26
N LEU A 121 -17.43 -15.77 -26.59
CA LEU A 121 -16.46 -15.40 -25.56
C LEU A 121 -17.21 -15.14 -24.25
N ALA A 122 -16.79 -15.79 -23.18
CA ALA A 122 -17.43 -15.70 -21.88
C ALA A 122 -16.42 -15.96 -20.75
N SER A 123 -16.78 -15.59 -19.52
CA SER A 123 -15.92 -15.83 -18.35
C SER A 123 -15.69 -17.32 -18.07
N GLU A 124 -16.66 -18.17 -18.41
CA GLU A 124 -16.60 -19.63 -18.25
C GLU A 124 -16.86 -20.37 -19.56
N THR A 125 -16.52 -21.67 -19.58
CA THR A 125 -16.90 -22.58 -20.67
C THR A 125 -18.23 -23.26 -20.33
N GLY A 126 -19.04 -23.58 -21.34
CA GLY A 126 -20.31 -24.28 -21.14
C GLY A 126 -21.50 -23.35 -20.84
N VAL A 127 -21.34 -22.05 -21.07
CA VAL A 127 -22.42 -21.05 -20.94
C VAL A 127 -23.53 -21.20 -21.99
N LEU A 128 -23.24 -21.87 -23.10
CA LEU A 128 -24.19 -22.20 -24.16
C LEU A 128 -24.10 -23.70 -24.48
N ASP A 129 -25.25 -24.30 -24.79
CA ASP A 129 -25.34 -25.70 -25.20
C ASP A 129 -24.94 -25.85 -26.67
N ILE A 130 -23.65 -26.15 -26.89
CA ILE A 130 -23.06 -26.35 -28.22
C ILE A 130 -22.64 -27.80 -28.35
N ALA A 131 -23.22 -28.51 -29.33
CA ALA A 131 -22.90 -29.89 -29.62
C ALA A 131 -21.38 -30.06 -29.87
N PRO A 132 -20.67 -30.99 -29.18
CA PRO A 132 -19.23 -31.18 -29.30
C PRO A 132 -18.74 -31.35 -30.74
N GLU A 133 -19.52 -31.98 -31.60
CA GLU A 133 -19.24 -32.19 -33.02
C GLU A 133 -19.28 -30.90 -33.85
N ASN A 134 -19.97 -29.86 -33.40
CA ASN A 134 -20.01 -28.55 -34.06
C ASN A 134 -18.86 -27.63 -33.63
N ILE A 135 -18.02 -28.04 -32.69
CA ILE A 135 -16.92 -27.21 -32.19
C ILE A 135 -15.74 -27.30 -33.16
N ALA A 136 -15.30 -26.14 -33.65
CA ALA A 136 -14.11 -26.03 -34.50
C ALA A 136 -12.86 -25.82 -33.64
N ARG A 137 -12.88 -24.83 -32.75
CA ARG A 137 -11.76 -24.47 -31.86
C ARG A 137 -12.26 -24.04 -30.48
N LYS A 138 -11.41 -24.22 -29.47
CA LYS A 138 -11.59 -23.68 -28.11
C LYS A 138 -10.28 -23.08 -27.64
N GLY A 139 -10.37 -22.00 -26.88
CA GLY A 139 -9.22 -21.36 -26.27
C GLY A 139 -9.58 -20.52 -25.06
N ARG A 140 -8.58 -19.76 -24.62
CA ARG A 140 -8.70 -18.76 -23.56
C ARG A 140 -7.94 -17.51 -23.96
N LEU A 141 -8.30 -16.37 -23.35
CA LEU A 141 -7.43 -15.21 -23.40
C LEU A 141 -6.26 -15.46 -22.45
N GLU A 142 -5.11 -14.93 -22.84
CA GLU A 142 -3.87 -15.02 -22.08
C GLU A 142 -3.45 -13.61 -21.68
N PRO A 143 -2.75 -13.43 -20.54
CA PRO A 143 -2.28 -12.12 -20.11
C PRO A 143 -1.58 -11.39 -21.25
N GLY A 144 -2.02 -10.17 -21.50
CA GLY A 144 -1.48 -9.33 -22.56
C GLY A 144 -1.87 -9.67 -23.99
N ARG A 145 -2.54 -10.78 -24.30
CA ARG A 145 -3.01 -11.10 -25.67
C ARG A 145 -4.42 -10.58 -25.92
N MET A 146 -4.66 -10.10 -27.13
CA MET A 146 -5.96 -9.63 -27.60
C MET A 146 -6.63 -10.68 -28.47
N PHE A 147 -7.91 -10.92 -28.22
CA PHE A 147 -8.78 -11.70 -29.09
C PHE A 147 -9.66 -10.73 -29.88
N LEU A 148 -9.67 -10.82 -31.22
CA LEU A 148 -10.43 -9.89 -32.06
C LEU A 148 -11.12 -10.62 -33.21
N VAL A 149 -12.41 -10.39 -33.36
CA VAL A 149 -13.23 -10.79 -34.51
C VAL A 149 -13.50 -9.55 -35.35
N ASP A 150 -13.08 -9.59 -36.61
CA ASP A 150 -13.38 -8.53 -37.58
C ASP A 150 -14.55 -8.98 -38.46
N LEU A 151 -15.71 -8.31 -38.32
CA LEU A 151 -16.93 -8.67 -39.04
C LEU A 151 -16.88 -8.23 -40.51
N GLU A 152 -16.06 -7.23 -40.86
CA GLU A 152 -15.87 -6.80 -42.24
C GLU A 152 -15.01 -7.81 -43.01
N GLN A 153 -14.03 -8.43 -42.33
CA GLN A 153 -13.18 -9.49 -42.90
C GLN A 153 -13.76 -10.90 -42.73
N GLY A 154 -14.75 -11.07 -41.84
CA GLY A 154 -15.38 -12.36 -41.55
C GLY A 154 -14.45 -13.38 -40.90
N ARG A 155 -13.49 -12.93 -40.07
CA ARG A 155 -12.50 -13.83 -39.44
C ARG A 155 -12.06 -13.36 -38.05
N ILE A 156 -11.48 -14.28 -37.29
CA ILE A 156 -10.66 -13.98 -36.12
C ILE A 156 -9.30 -13.46 -36.62
N VAL A 157 -8.86 -12.32 -36.08
CA VAL A 157 -7.55 -11.72 -36.36
C VAL A 157 -6.58 -12.12 -35.25
N GLU A 158 -5.42 -12.63 -35.62
CA GLU A 158 -4.42 -13.09 -34.65
C GLU A 158 -3.75 -11.91 -33.93
N ASP A 159 -3.42 -12.10 -32.65
CA ASP A 159 -2.83 -11.07 -31.77
C ASP A 159 -1.58 -10.40 -32.36
N GLU A 160 -0.68 -11.21 -32.94
CA GLU A 160 0.55 -10.72 -33.56
C GLU A 160 0.26 -9.80 -34.75
N GLU A 161 -0.73 -10.14 -35.57
CA GLU A 161 -1.12 -9.34 -36.73
C GLU A 161 -1.65 -7.96 -36.30
N ILE A 162 -2.51 -7.93 -35.27
CA ILE A 162 -3.11 -6.71 -34.70
C ILE A 162 -2.00 -5.79 -34.18
N LYS A 163 -1.13 -6.34 -33.33
CA LYS A 163 -0.11 -5.55 -32.63
C LYS A 163 0.99 -5.11 -33.57
N ASP A 164 1.44 -5.95 -34.49
CA ASP A 164 2.46 -5.54 -35.46
C ASP A 164 1.97 -4.39 -36.33
N ALA A 165 0.72 -4.43 -36.79
CA ALA A 165 0.16 -3.35 -37.59
C ALA A 165 0.12 -2.01 -36.82
N ILE A 166 -0.23 -2.06 -35.52
CA ILE A 166 -0.34 -0.87 -34.67
C ILE A 166 1.05 -0.35 -34.28
N CYS A 167 1.92 -1.23 -33.77
CA CYS A 167 3.24 -0.86 -33.28
C CYS A 167 4.16 -0.37 -34.41
N LYS A 168 3.94 -0.78 -35.66
CA LYS A 168 4.72 -0.32 -36.84
C LYS A 168 4.10 0.89 -37.54
N ARG A 169 2.93 1.38 -37.09
CA ARG A 169 2.19 2.48 -37.73
C ARG A 169 2.96 3.81 -37.74
N ARG A 170 3.75 4.06 -36.69
CA ARG A 170 4.61 5.25 -36.54
C ARG A 170 6.01 4.83 -36.12
N PRO A 171 7.03 5.66 -36.35
CA PRO A 171 8.41 5.34 -35.98
C PRO A 171 8.67 5.61 -34.48
N TYR A 172 7.92 4.96 -33.58
CA TYR A 172 7.99 5.19 -32.14
C TYR A 172 9.41 5.09 -31.57
N GLY A 173 10.18 4.08 -31.98
CA GLY A 173 11.57 3.93 -31.56
C GLY A 173 12.50 5.06 -32.02
N LYS A 174 12.19 5.71 -33.16
CA LYS A 174 12.92 6.91 -33.59
C LYS A 174 12.56 8.09 -32.67
N TRP A 175 11.28 8.28 -32.37
CA TRP A 175 10.81 9.35 -31.50
C TRP A 175 11.39 9.24 -30.09
N ILE A 176 11.43 8.04 -29.51
CA ILE A 176 12.06 7.81 -28.21
C ILE A 176 13.55 8.16 -28.27
N ARG A 177 14.31 7.61 -29.22
CA ARG A 177 15.76 7.86 -29.30
C ARG A 177 16.12 9.33 -29.51
N GLU A 178 15.30 10.09 -30.23
CA GLU A 178 15.57 11.50 -30.55
C GLU A 178 15.13 12.47 -29.44
N ASN A 179 14.15 12.10 -28.61
CA ASN A 179 13.52 13.03 -27.66
C ASN A 179 13.66 12.63 -26.18
N LYS A 180 13.80 11.33 -25.86
CA LYS A 180 13.90 10.86 -24.48
C LYS A 180 15.15 11.40 -23.79
N ILE A 181 14.99 11.86 -22.56
CA ILE A 181 16.10 12.36 -21.74
C ILE A 181 16.51 11.26 -20.76
N ALA A 182 17.63 10.62 -21.01
CA ALA A 182 18.24 9.68 -20.06
C ALA A 182 19.09 10.45 -19.05
N LEU A 183 18.88 10.22 -17.75
CA LEU A 183 19.64 10.88 -16.68
C LEU A 183 21.16 10.69 -16.81
N ASP A 184 21.60 9.50 -17.26
CA ASP A 184 23.02 9.18 -17.45
C ASP A 184 23.66 9.92 -18.62
N ALA A 185 22.87 10.44 -19.57
CA ALA A 185 23.36 11.23 -20.69
C ALA A 185 23.59 12.70 -20.33
N ILE A 186 23.17 13.14 -19.13
CA ILE A 186 23.37 14.50 -18.65
C ILE A 186 24.78 14.61 -18.06
N GLU A 187 25.60 15.49 -18.63
CA GLU A 187 26.95 15.74 -18.15
C GLU A 187 26.95 16.15 -16.67
N ALA A 188 27.85 15.56 -15.90
CA ALA A 188 28.02 15.90 -14.49
C ALA A 188 28.65 17.30 -14.38
N ALA A 189 27.90 18.25 -13.85
CA ALA A 189 28.45 19.52 -13.40
C ALA A 189 28.87 19.40 -11.92
N PRO A 190 29.99 20.01 -11.50
CA PRO A 190 30.30 20.10 -10.07
C PRO A 190 29.17 20.87 -9.36
N PRO A 191 28.71 20.41 -8.18
CA PRO A 191 27.64 21.10 -7.46
C PRO A 191 28.06 22.54 -7.16
N SER A 192 27.18 23.50 -7.44
CA SER A 192 27.49 24.91 -7.19
C SER A 192 27.74 25.16 -5.69
N ILE A 193 28.63 26.12 -5.40
CA ILE A 193 29.02 26.49 -4.03
C ILE A 193 27.81 26.96 -3.18
N SER A 194 26.72 27.41 -3.82
CA SER A 194 25.55 28.01 -3.19
C SER A 194 24.69 27.05 -2.35
N TYR A 195 24.94 25.73 -2.40
CA TYR A 195 24.13 24.72 -1.70
C TYR A 195 24.88 23.97 -0.59
N ARG A 196 25.98 24.55 -0.07
CA ARG A 196 26.63 24.00 1.13
C ARG A 196 25.79 24.31 2.36
N GLU A 197 25.43 23.26 3.10
CA GLU A 197 24.73 23.41 4.38
C GLU A 197 25.61 24.15 5.39
N THR A 198 25.02 25.13 6.07
CA THR A 198 25.67 25.89 7.17
C THR A 198 25.56 25.15 8.50
N THR A 199 24.57 24.26 8.63
CA THR A 199 24.35 23.42 9.80
C THR A 199 25.27 22.19 9.80
N THR A 200 25.38 21.54 10.94
CA THR A 200 26.01 20.22 11.08
C THR A 200 25.01 19.10 10.72
N LEU A 201 25.51 17.90 10.40
CA LEU A 201 24.65 16.75 10.11
C LEU A 201 23.73 16.40 11.29
N ILE A 202 24.23 16.47 12.53
CA ILE A 202 23.45 16.14 13.73
C ILE A 202 22.31 17.14 13.94
N GLU A 203 22.51 18.42 13.67
CA GLU A 203 21.45 19.44 13.71
C GLU A 203 20.39 19.15 12.66
N ARG A 204 20.79 18.86 11.41
CA ARG A 204 19.84 18.47 10.36
C ARG A 204 19.03 17.23 10.76
N GLN A 205 19.71 16.18 11.20
CA GLN A 205 19.06 14.96 11.67
C GLN A 205 18.02 15.25 12.77
N LYS A 206 18.30 16.16 13.70
CA LYS A 206 17.34 16.57 14.74
C LYS A 206 16.16 17.36 14.19
N ILE A 207 16.39 18.33 13.31
CA ILE A 207 15.33 19.11 12.66
C ILE A 207 14.35 18.18 11.92
N PHE A 208 14.87 17.19 11.20
CA PHE A 208 14.10 16.19 10.46
C PHE A 208 13.63 14.99 11.31
N GLY A 209 13.87 15.01 12.62
CA GLY A 209 13.35 14.03 13.58
C GLY A 209 13.99 12.64 13.54
N TYR A 210 15.22 12.50 13.06
CA TYR A 210 15.95 11.23 13.09
C TYR A 210 16.25 10.80 14.53
N THR A 211 16.10 9.50 14.78
CA THR A 211 16.47 8.89 16.06
C THR A 211 17.57 7.83 15.88
N GLN A 212 18.24 7.46 16.98
CA GLN A 212 19.16 6.32 16.98
C GLN A 212 18.45 5.01 16.65
N GLU A 213 17.15 4.91 16.95
CA GLU A 213 16.33 3.76 16.59
C GLU A 213 16.17 3.68 15.06
N ASP A 214 15.87 4.80 14.39
CA ASP A 214 15.76 4.87 12.92
C ASP A 214 17.06 4.41 12.26
N LEU A 215 18.20 4.94 12.72
CA LEU A 215 19.51 4.61 12.17
C LEU A 215 19.84 3.12 12.31
N ARG A 216 19.61 2.55 13.51
CA ARG A 216 20.02 1.17 13.82
C ARG A 216 19.02 0.12 13.34
N MET A 217 17.73 0.38 13.47
CA MET A 217 16.68 -0.59 13.18
C MET A 217 16.18 -0.52 11.74
N LEU A 218 16.22 0.66 11.09
CA LEU A 218 15.70 0.83 9.74
C LEU A 218 16.82 1.03 8.71
N MET A 219 17.63 2.08 8.88
CA MET A 219 18.62 2.47 7.88
C MET A 219 19.79 1.49 7.79
N ALA A 220 20.30 0.99 8.92
CA ALA A 220 21.42 0.05 8.93
C ALA A 220 21.10 -1.27 8.17
N PRO A 221 19.96 -1.94 8.40
CA PRO A 221 19.58 -3.11 7.59
C PRO A 221 19.47 -2.81 6.09
N MET A 222 18.87 -1.68 5.71
CA MET A 222 18.73 -1.28 4.31
C MET A 222 20.10 -1.05 3.66
N ALA A 223 21.00 -0.34 4.33
CA ALA A 223 22.36 -0.08 3.85
C ALA A 223 23.26 -1.33 3.85
N ALA A 224 23.05 -2.26 4.79
CA ALA A 224 23.85 -3.48 4.91
C ALA A 224 23.42 -4.57 3.94
N ASN A 225 22.11 -4.82 3.82
CA ASN A 225 21.54 -5.99 3.15
C ASN A 225 20.82 -5.66 1.84
N GLY A 226 20.43 -4.39 1.63
CA GLY A 226 19.61 -3.99 0.50
C GLY A 226 18.15 -4.44 0.60
N GLU A 227 17.68 -4.64 1.83
CA GLU A 227 16.32 -5.07 2.17
C GLU A 227 15.85 -4.30 3.41
N GLU A 228 14.54 -4.04 3.49
CA GLU A 228 13.95 -3.38 4.66
C GLU A 228 14.01 -4.27 5.91
N ALA A 229 13.85 -3.65 7.08
CA ALA A 229 13.90 -4.34 8.35
C ALA A 229 12.65 -5.20 8.61
N VAL A 230 12.87 -6.40 9.15
CA VAL A 230 11.82 -7.32 9.59
C VAL A 230 11.79 -7.34 11.12
N GLY A 231 10.59 -7.24 11.69
CA GLY A 231 10.33 -7.34 13.11
C GLY A 231 9.20 -8.32 13.43
N SER A 232 8.68 -8.23 14.65
CA SER A 232 7.62 -9.10 15.17
C SER A 232 6.75 -8.34 16.18
N MET A 233 5.73 -8.99 16.72
CA MET A 233 4.67 -8.40 17.54
C MET A 233 3.83 -7.39 16.76
N GLY A 234 2.88 -6.74 17.44
CA GLY A 234 2.05 -5.68 16.84
C GLY A 234 2.50 -4.31 17.32
N THR A 235 1.87 -3.25 16.82
CA THR A 235 2.11 -1.90 17.33
C THR A 235 1.23 -1.61 18.55
N ASP A 236 1.82 -1.11 19.63
CA ASP A 236 1.12 -0.76 20.87
C ASP A 236 1.48 0.64 21.38
N THR A 237 2.06 1.44 20.49
CA THR A 237 2.31 2.88 20.65
C THR A 237 1.08 3.71 20.28
N PRO A 238 0.99 4.98 20.70
CA PRO A 238 -0.13 5.85 20.32
C PRO A 238 -0.24 6.02 18.81
N LEU A 239 -1.46 6.31 18.35
CA LEU A 239 -1.64 6.96 17.04
C LEU A 239 -0.92 8.31 17.04
N ALA A 240 -0.44 8.77 15.88
CA ALA A 240 0.32 10.01 15.77
C ALA A 240 -0.40 11.20 16.45
N VAL A 241 -1.70 11.37 16.15
CA VAL A 241 -2.56 12.40 16.76
C VAL A 241 -2.73 12.30 18.28
N LEU A 242 -2.41 11.15 18.89
CA LEU A 242 -2.52 10.91 20.33
C LEU A 242 -1.15 10.93 21.04
N SER A 243 -0.04 11.05 20.30
CA SER A 243 1.30 11.10 20.88
C SER A 243 1.56 12.47 21.52
N ASN A 244 2.37 12.48 22.59
CA ASN A 244 2.88 13.72 23.18
C ASN A 244 4.23 14.14 22.55
N GLU A 245 4.86 13.24 21.80
CA GLU A 245 6.10 13.49 21.08
C GLU A 245 5.82 14.09 19.70
N PRO A 246 6.64 15.05 19.21
CA PRO A 246 6.44 15.65 17.89
C PRO A 246 6.46 14.60 16.79
N GLN A 247 5.37 14.46 16.04
CA GLN A 247 5.25 13.46 14.97
C GLN A 247 5.70 14.03 13.63
N LEU A 248 6.15 13.14 12.74
CA LEU A 248 6.28 13.48 11.33
C LEU A 248 4.92 13.36 10.66
N LEU A 249 4.65 14.20 9.67
CA LEU A 249 3.36 14.18 8.96
C LEU A 249 3.09 12.81 8.31
N PHE A 250 4.14 12.11 7.89
CA PHE A 250 4.05 10.74 7.38
C PHE A 250 3.31 9.77 8.32
N ASN A 251 3.45 9.92 9.65
CA ASN A 251 2.87 9.00 10.63
C ASN A 251 1.34 9.07 10.74
N TYR A 252 0.73 10.14 10.24
CA TYR A 252 -0.71 10.36 10.22
C TYR A 252 -1.39 9.60 9.09
N PHE A 253 -0.64 9.09 8.12
CA PHE A 253 -1.18 8.32 7.00
C PHE A 253 -0.95 6.83 7.18
N LYS A 254 -1.91 6.03 6.76
CA LYS A 254 -1.88 4.57 6.76
C LYS A 254 -2.06 4.06 5.34
N GLN A 255 -1.18 3.15 4.93
CA GLN A 255 -1.24 2.45 3.65
C GLN A 255 -2.54 1.65 3.57
N GLN A 256 -3.29 1.87 2.49
CA GLN A 256 -4.42 1.02 2.13
C GLN A 256 -3.93 -0.24 1.41
N PHE A 257 -4.79 -1.23 1.32
CA PHE A 257 -4.48 -2.52 0.69
C PHE A 257 -5.73 -3.14 0.10
N ALA A 258 -5.54 -4.06 -0.84
CA ALA A 258 -6.63 -4.79 -1.44
C ALA A 258 -7.11 -5.91 -0.50
N GLN A 259 -8.42 -6.07 -0.39
CA GLN A 259 -9.03 -7.22 0.27
C GLN A 259 -10.35 -7.60 -0.41
N VAL A 260 -10.41 -8.83 -0.91
CA VAL A 260 -11.56 -9.45 -1.60
C VAL A 260 -11.88 -8.86 -2.97
N THR A 261 -12.07 -7.54 -3.08
CA THR A 261 -12.50 -6.86 -4.33
C THR A 261 -11.54 -7.08 -5.48
N ASN A 262 -10.25 -7.09 -5.17
CA ASN A 262 -9.14 -7.35 -6.05
C ASN A 262 -8.01 -8.00 -5.23
N PRO A 263 -7.07 -8.72 -5.87
CA PRO A 263 -5.95 -9.33 -5.19
C PRO A 263 -4.74 -8.41 -5.07
N ALA A 264 -3.94 -8.63 -4.03
CA ALA A 264 -2.56 -8.17 -4.00
C ALA A 264 -1.70 -8.94 -5.02
N ILE A 265 -0.55 -8.40 -5.40
CA ILE A 265 0.44 -9.03 -6.31
C ILE A 265 1.63 -9.56 -5.50
N ASP A 266 2.31 -10.61 -5.97
CA ASP A 266 3.55 -11.09 -5.36
C ASP A 266 4.78 -10.32 -5.92
N PRO A 267 5.36 -9.36 -5.18
CA PRO A 267 6.43 -8.51 -5.70
C PRO A 267 7.78 -9.23 -5.84
N ILE A 268 7.85 -10.51 -5.46
CA ILE A 268 9.07 -11.32 -5.54
C ILE A 268 8.94 -12.32 -6.69
N ARG A 269 7.82 -13.04 -6.77
CA ARG A 269 7.61 -14.10 -7.77
C ARG A 269 7.06 -13.58 -9.08
N GLU A 270 6.34 -12.46 -9.03
CA GLU A 270 5.71 -11.80 -10.18
C GLU A 270 6.43 -10.47 -10.48
N GLU A 271 7.71 -10.34 -10.15
CA GLU A 271 8.51 -9.12 -10.38
C GLU A 271 8.49 -8.66 -11.85
N LEU A 272 8.37 -9.60 -12.79
CA LEU A 272 8.36 -9.34 -14.24
C LEU A 272 7.20 -8.43 -14.70
N VAL A 273 6.06 -8.44 -14.01
CA VAL A 273 4.90 -7.60 -14.36
C VAL A 273 4.98 -6.21 -13.71
N MET A 274 5.90 -6.04 -12.75
CA MET A 274 6.05 -4.83 -11.97
C MET A 274 7.16 -3.91 -12.48
N SER A 275 7.02 -2.61 -12.22
CA SER A 275 8.05 -1.63 -12.56
C SER A 275 8.09 -0.46 -11.59
N HIS A 276 9.31 -0.09 -11.19
CA HIS A 276 9.60 1.12 -10.43
C HIS A 276 10.24 2.22 -11.29
N LYS A 277 10.25 2.06 -12.62
CA LYS A 277 10.70 3.13 -13.52
C LYS A 277 9.75 4.32 -13.44
N ALA A 278 10.30 5.53 -13.50
CA ALA A 278 9.53 6.77 -13.53
C ALA A 278 9.84 7.54 -14.82
N TYR A 279 8.81 8.12 -15.42
CA TYR A 279 8.92 9.06 -16.53
C TYR A 279 8.38 10.40 -16.04
N ILE A 280 9.26 11.41 -15.97
CA ILE A 280 8.95 12.67 -15.31
C ILE A 280 9.13 13.81 -16.31
N GLY A 281 8.13 14.67 -16.43
CA GLY A 281 8.19 15.81 -17.35
C GLY A 281 6.83 16.42 -17.58
N GLY A 282 6.74 17.24 -18.62
CA GLY A 282 5.47 17.76 -19.11
C GLY A 282 4.85 16.81 -20.11
N GLU A 283 3.70 16.26 -19.76
CA GLU A 283 2.89 15.40 -20.62
C GLU A 283 2.25 16.22 -21.75
N GLY A 284 2.21 15.60 -22.94
CA GLY A 284 1.61 16.20 -24.12
C GLY A 284 0.10 15.98 -24.21
N ASN A 285 -0.49 16.37 -25.34
CA ASN A 285 -1.91 16.12 -25.60
C ASN A 285 -2.18 14.63 -25.79
N LEU A 286 -2.91 14.01 -24.87
CA LEU A 286 -3.28 12.59 -24.95
C LEU A 286 -3.95 12.19 -26.29
N LEU A 287 -4.63 13.12 -26.96
CA LEU A 287 -5.33 12.84 -28.22
C LEU A 287 -4.41 12.79 -29.45
N ASP A 288 -3.24 13.43 -29.39
CA ASP A 288 -2.30 13.51 -30.51
C ASP A 288 -1.19 12.45 -30.38
N GLU A 289 -0.49 12.18 -31.50
CA GLU A 289 0.73 11.35 -31.55
C GLU A 289 1.84 12.12 -32.25
N LEU A 290 2.72 12.73 -31.44
CA LEU A 290 3.80 13.61 -31.86
C LEU A 290 5.15 13.17 -31.27
N PRO A 291 6.28 13.46 -31.94
CA PRO A 291 7.60 13.06 -31.47
C PRO A 291 8.00 13.68 -30.12
N ASP A 292 7.61 14.94 -29.88
CA ASP A 292 7.95 15.73 -28.70
C ASP A 292 7.29 15.19 -27.41
N GLN A 293 6.26 14.37 -27.53
CA GLN A 293 5.63 13.71 -26.38
C GLN A 293 6.54 12.66 -25.73
N ALA A 294 7.57 12.19 -26.42
CA ALA A 294 8.60 11.31 -25.85
C ALA A 294 9.65 12.09 -25.03
N GLN A 295 9.54 13.41 -24.94
CA GLN A 295 10.51 14.28 -24.24
C GLN A 295 10.33 14.26 -22.71
N MET A 296 10.45 13.08 -22.13
CA MET A 296 10.36 12.82 -20.69
C MET A 296 11.73 12.46 -20.11
N LEU A 297 11.97 12.80 -18.84
CA LEU A 297 13.12 12.30 -18.08
C LEU A 297 12.83 10.85 -17.65
N GLU A 298 13.58 9.90 -18.22
CA GLU A 298 13.53 8.51 -17.76
C GLU A 298 14.42 8.33 -16.53
N LEU A 299 13.84 7.77 -15.48
CA LEU A 299 14.54 7.32 -14.29
C LEU A 299 14.34 5.81 -14.10
N GLU A 300 15.45 5.09 -13.96
CA GLU A 300 15.43 3.67 -13.57
C GLU A 300 14.88 3.47 -12.14
N THR A 301 14.98 4.51 -11.32
CA THR A 301 14.54 4.52 -9.92
C THR A 301 14.02 5.90 -9.54
N PRO A 302 12.95 6.00 -8.73
CA PRO A 302 12.46 7.30 -8.26
C PRO A 302 13.39 7.93 -7.22
N VAL A 303 14.39 7.19 -6.71
CA VAL A 303 15.35 7.70 -5.74
C VAL A 303 16.58 8.27 -6.45
N LEU A 304 16.76 9.59 -6.40
CA LEU A 304 17.90 10.28 -6.99
C LEU A 304 19.05 10.40 -6.00
N THR A 305 20.28 10.14 -6.43
CA THR A 305 21.46 10.50 -5.63
C THR A 305 21.70 12.02 -5.64
N ASN A 306 22.51 12.52 -4.70
CA ASN A 306 22.88 13.93 -4.69
C ASN A 306 23.60 14.35 -5.99
N ALA A 307 24.37 13.43 -6.59
CA ALA A 307 25.03 13.66 -7.87
C ALA A 307 24.02 13.72 -9.02
N ASP A 308 23.02 12.84 -9.02
CA ASP A 308 21.97 12.83 -10.05
C ASP A 308 21.11 14.08 -10.01
N LEU A 309 20.72 14.53 -8.81
CA LEU A 309 20.00 15.78 -8.66
C LEU A 309 20.84 16.98 -9.11
N ALA A 310 22.16 16.98 -8.86
CA ALA A 310 23.05 18.03 -9.33
C ALA A 310 23.13 18.10 -10.87
N LYS A 311 23.15 16.95 -11.57
CA LYS A 311 23.06 16.90 -13.04
C LYS A 311 21.81 17.61 -13.56
N LEU A 312 20.66 17.33 -12.94
CA LEU A 312 19.38 17.93 -13.32
C LEU A 312 19.36 19.43 -13.00
N ARG A 313 19.81 19.79 -11.80
CA ARG A 313 19.81 21.17 -11.32
C ARG A 313 20.66 22.06 -12.20
N GLU A 314 21.82 21.61 -12.65
CA GLU A 314 22.77 22.39 -13.46
C GLU A 314 22.74 22.03 -14.95
N THR A 315 21.64 21.45 -15.43
CA THR A 315 21.55 21.01 -16.82
C THR A 315 21.68 22.15 -17.83
N HIS A 316 22.41 21.89 -18.91
CA HIS A 316 22.57 22.77 -20.08
C HIS A 316 21.91 22.19 -21.34
N LEU A 317 21.07 21.15 -21.19
CA LEU A 317 20.36 20.54 -22.30
C LEU A 317 19.45 21.57 -22.99
N GLN A 318 19.60 21.73 -24.30
CA GLN A 318 18.77 22.66 -25.09
C GLN A 318 17.29 22.24 -25.10
N GLN A 319 17.03 20.94 -24.94
CA GLN A 319 15.69 20.37 -24.94
C GLN A 319 14.90 20.76 -23.68
N VAL A 320 15.56 20.87 -22.52
CA VAL A 320 14.89 21.06 -21.22
C VAL A 320 15.35 22.35 -20.56
N ARG A 321 14.40 23.21 -20.19
CA ARG A 321 14.73 24.36 -19.35
C ARG A 321 15.23 23.89 -17.99
N LYS A 322 16.31 24.51 -17.51
CA LYS A 322 16.86 24.28 -16.17
C LYS A 322 15.74 24.28 -15.12
N PRO A 323 15.55 23.21 -14.32
CA PRO A 323 14.50 23.16 -13.32
C PRO A 323 14.76 24.19 -12.21
N PRO A 324 13.79 25.04 -11.86
CA PRO A 324 13.94 25.95 -10.73
C PRO A 324 13.89 25.15 -9.44
N THR A 325 14.73 25.55 -8.47
CA THR A 325 14.68 25.04 -7.10
C THR A 325 13.83 25.99 -6.26
N LEU A 326 12.70 25.48 -5.77
CA LEU A 326 11.74 26.19 -4.96
C LEU A 326 11.95 25.82 -3.50
N SER A 327 12.13 26.83 -2.65
CA SER A 327 12.39 26.64 -1.22
C SER A 327 11.16 26.11 -0.48
N MET A 328 11.38 25.10 0.37
CA MET A 328 10.42 24.54 1.33
C MET A 328 10.78 24.97 2.75
N LEU A 329 11.11 26.24 2.97
CA LEU A 329 11.47 26.78 4.27
C LEU A 329 10.45 27.82 4.74
N PHE A 330 10.22 27.90 6.05
CA PHE A 330 9.36 28.92 6.66
C PHE A 330 10.00 29.50 7.94
N PRO A 331 9.70 30.77 8.30
CA PRO A 331 10.17 31.37 9.54
C PRO A 331 9.54 30.70 10.77
N VAL A 332 10.37 30.15 11.65
CA VAL A 332 9.89 29.42 12.85
C VAL A 332 9.07 30.33 13.78
N ALA A 333 9.47 31.59 13.88
CA ALA A 333 8.83 32.58 14.75
C ALA A 333 7.38 32.92 14.35
N GLU A 334 6.99 32.63 13.11
CA GLU A 334 5.66 32.97 12.57
C GLU A 334 4.64 31.83 12.71
N GLY A 335 5.04 30.67 13.23
CA GLY A 335 4.15 29.54 13.53
C GLY A 335 3.33 29.08 12.31
N GLY A 336 2.07 28.67 12.54
CA GLY A 336 1.20 28.16 11.48
C GLY A 336 0.84 29.19 10.42
N ALA A 337 0.82 30.48 10.76
CA ALA A 337 0.63 31.56 9.78
C ALA A 337 1.81 31.63 8.80
N GLY A 338 3.05 31.60 9.30
CA GLY A 338 4.26 31.57 8.47
C GLY A 338 4.35 30.30 7.62
N LEU A 339 3.98 29.15 8.19
CA LEU A 339 3.89 27.89 7.44
C LEU A 339 2.89 27.99 6.27
N LYS A 340 1.71 28.56 6.53
CA LYS A 340 0.69 28.76 5.50
C LYS A 340 1.17 29.72 4.40
N GLU A 341 1.78 30.84 4.77
CA GLU A 341 2.32 31.81 3.80
C GLU A 341 3.42 31.20 2.93
N ALA A 342 4.33 30.43 3.54
CA ALA A 342 5.36 29.71 2.79
C ALA A 342 4.76 28.71 1.78
N LEU A 343 3.70 27.99 2.15
CA LEU A 343 2.97 27.10 1.24
C LEU A 343 2.28 27.85 0.09
N ASP A 344 1.64 28.98 0.40
CA ASP A 344 0.96 29.82 -0.60
C ASP A 344 1.97 30.41 -1.60
N GLU A 345 3.13 30.86 -1.11
CA GLU A 345 4.23 31.35 -1.94
C GLU A 345 4.86 30.22 -2.77
N LEU A 346 5.09 29.04 -2.20
CA LEU A 346 5.57 27.86 -2.92
C LEU A 346 4.64 27.49 -4.09
N CYS A 347 3.33 27.47 -3.85
CA CYS A 347 2.32 27.22 -4.88
C CYS A 347 2.32 28.29 -5.97
N ARG A 348 2.50 29.57 -5.59
CA ARG A 348 2.60 30.69 -6.53
C ARG A 348 3.84 30.57 -7.41
N GLN A 349 5.00 30.29 -6.83
CA GLN A 349 6.26 30.10 -7.56
C GLN A 349 6.21 28.90 -8.49
N ALA A 350 5.62 27.78 -8.04
CA ALA A 350 5.39 26.62 -8.90
C ALA A 350 4.52 26.98 -10.11
N SER A 351 3.45 27.76 -9.90
CA SER A 351 2.57 28.21 -11.00
C SER A 351 3.31 29.10 -12.01
N LEU A 352 4.13 30.04 -11.52
CA LEU A 352 4.95 30.90 -12.37
C LEU A 352 5.97 30.09 -13.17
N ALA A 353 6.66 29.15 -12.54
CA ALA A 353 7.62 28.28 -13.22
C ALA A 353 6.96 27.46 -14.35
N VAL A 354 5.74 26.96 -14.13
CA VAL A 354 4.99 26.24 -15.18
C VAL A 354 4.57 27.18 -16.31
N LEU A 355 4.18 28.41 -16.01
CA LEU A 355 3.86 29.43 -17.01
C LEU A 355 5.09 29.81 -17.84
N ASP A 356 6.26 29.89 -17.21
CA ASP A 356 7.56 30.11 -17.85
C ASP A 356 8.05 28.88 -18.64
N GLY A 357 7.29 27.79 -18.66
CA GLY A 357 7.56 26.62 -19.51
C GLY A 357 8.59 25.65 -18.94
N HIS A 358 8.81 25.64 -17.63
CA HIS A 358 9.61 24.60 -16.97
C HIS A 358 8.82 23.29 -16.90
N GLY A 359 9.40 22.20 -17.44
CA GLY A 359 8.82 20.86 -17.41
C GLY A 359 9.16 20.04 -16.16
N LEU A 360 10.03 20.57 -15.29
CA LEU A 360 10.45 19.96 -14.03
C LEU A 360 10.57 21.05 -12.95
N LEU A 361 10.16 20.73 -11.72
CA LEU A 361 10.36 21.56 -10.52
C LEU A 361 11.13 20.77 -9.47
N ILE A 362 12.04 21.43 -8.77
CA ILE A 362 12.70 20.86 -7.60
C ILE A 362 12.15 21.59 -6.37
N LEU A 363 11.45 20.88 -5.49
CA LEU A 363 11.08 21.39 -4.17
C LEU A 363 12.21 20.99 -3.20
N SER A 364 12.79 21.93 -2.46
CA SER A 364 13.96 21.67 -1.60
C SER A 364 13.81 22.25 -0.20
N ASP A 365 14.06 21.44 0.82
CA ASP A 365 14.16 21.87 2.23
C ASP A 365 15.60 22.16 2.68
N ARG A 366 16.56 22.21 1.75
CA ARG A 366 17.94 22.62 2.04
C ARG A 366 18.00 24.07 2.50
N GLY A 367 18.97 24.37 3.38
CA GLY A 367 19.18 25.71 3.91
C GLY A 367 18.44 26.01 5.22
N ALA A 368 17.79 25.01 5.83
CA ALA A 368 17.27 25.10 7.20
C ALA A 368 18.38 25.53 8.17
N ASN A 369 18.06 26.48 9.05
CA ASN A 369 19.01 27.15 9.94
C ASN A 369 18.31 27.61 11.23
N GLU A 370 18.98 28.40 12.09
CA GLU A 370 18.43 28.86 13.38
C GLU A 370 17.14 29.69 13.29
N GLU A 371 16.79 30.24 12.12
CA GLU A 371 15.60 31.08 11.92
C GLU A 371 14.54 30.38 11.05
N LEU A 372 14.98 29.52 10.13
CA LEU A 372 14.14 28.87 9.12
C LEU A 372 14.04 27.36 9.39
N ALA A 373 12.81 26.86 9.55
CA ALA A 373 12.52 25.43 9.59
C ALA A 373 12.04 24.91 8.24
N PRO A 374 12.24 23.62 7.95
CA PRO A 374 11.68 22.98 6.78
C PRO A 374 10.16 22.82 6.93
N VAL A 375 9.42 23.17 5.89
CA VAL A 375 8.04 22.75 5.68
C VAL A 375 8.03 21.22 5.57
N PRO A 376 7.12 20.49 6.24
CA PRO A 376 7.01 19.04 6.08
C PRO A 376 6.94 18.67 4.60
N SER A 377 7.85 17.80 4.16
CA SER A 377 8.07 17.52 2.73
C SER A 377 6.82 16.98 2.03
N LEU A 378 6.04 16.16 2.75
CA LEU A 378 4.75 15.64 2.28
C LEU A 378 3.72 16.76 2.08
N LEU A 379 3.66 17.74 2.99
CA LEU A 379 2.74 18.87 2.92
C LEU A 379 3.08 19.78 1.74
N ALA A 380 4.36 20.09 1.54
CA ALA A 380 4.82 20.88 0.40
C ALA A 380 4.51 20.20 -0.94
N THR A 381 4.74 18.87 -1.01
CA THR A 381 4.47 18.06 -2.20
C THR A 381 2.97 18.05 -2.53
N GLY A 382 2.12 17.73 -1.55
CA GLY A 382 0.67 17.73 -1.73
C GLY A 382 0.13 19.12 -2.08
N ALA A 383 0.61 20.17 -1.42
CA ALA A 383 0.23 21.55 -1.71
C ALA A 383 0.46 21.93 -3.18
N VAL A 384 1.68 21.70 -3.68
CA VAL A 384 2.02 22.01 -5.08
C VAL A 384 1.25 21.11 -6.04
N HIS A 385 1.18 19.80 -5.78
CA HIS A 385 0.47 18.86 -6.64
C HIS A 385 -1.00 19.25 -6.81
N HIS A 386 -1.75 19.39 -5.70
CA HIS A 386 -3.18 19.71 -5.76
C HIS A 386 -3.45 21.14 -6.24
N HIS A 387 -2.58 22.09 -5.94
CA HIS A 387 -2.69 23.45 -6.48
C HIS A 387 -2.57 23.47 -8.01
N LEU A 388 -1.58 22.77 -8.57
CA LEU A 388 -1.42 22.66 -10.02
C LEU A 388 -2.55 21.85 -10.67
N MET A 389 -3.11 20.84 -9.97
CA MET A 389 -4.29 20.10 -10.43
C MET A 389 -5.50 21.01 -10.55
N ARG A 390 -5.81 21.78 -9.50
CA ARG A 390 -6.92 22.76 -9.50
C ARG A 390 -6.78 23.82 -10.59
N ASN A 391 -5.55 24.18 -10.94
CA ASN A 391 -5.25 25.15 -12.01
C ASN A 391 -5.22 24.52 -13.42
N GLY A 392 -5.36 23.19 -13.54
CA GLY A 392 -5.27 22.47 -14.82
C GLY A 392 -3.87 22.50 -15.45
N THR A 393 -2.82 22.67 -14.64
CA THR A 393 -1.43 22.79 -15.10
C THR A 393 -0.51 21.67 -14.61
N ARG A 394 -1.00 20.74 -13.77
CA ARG A 394 -0.18 19.66 -13.20
C ARG A 394 0.44 18.72 -14.24
N MET A 395 -0.28 18.40 -15.31
CA MET A 395 0.23 17.53 -16.38
C MET A 395 1.42 18.14 -17.13
N ARG A 396 1.65 19.45 -17.03
CA ARG A 396 2.73 20.15 -17.75
C ARG A 396 4.09 20.06 -17.07
N VAL A 397 4.17 19.41 -15.90
CA VAL A 397 5.36 19.49 -15.07
C VAL A 397 5.55 18.26 -14.17
N GLY A 398 6.78 17.80 -14.05
CA GLY A 398 7.17 16.82 -13.04
C GLY A 398 7.71 17.45 -11.77
N ILE A 399 7.46 16.83 -10.62
CA ILE A 399 7.89 17.33 -9.30
C ILE A 399 8.98 16.42 -8.75
N ILE A 400 10.12 17.01 -8.40
CA ILE A 400 11.24 16.35 -7.70
C ILE A 400 11.31 16.92 -6.29
N VAL A 401 11.39 16.05 -5.28
CA VAL A 401 11.48 16.47 -3.87
C VAL A 401 12.87 16.19 -3.34
N GLU A 402 13.66 17.23 -3.10
CA GLU A 402 14.89 17.17 -2.32
C GLU A 402 14.55 17.39 -0.85
N THR A 403 14.68 16.33 -0.04
CA THR A 403 14.28 16.41 1.35
C THR A 403 15.25 15.73 2.31
N GLY A 404 15.43 16.34 3.47
CA GLY A 404 16.08 15.72 4.61
C GLY A 404 15.18 14.79 5.42
N GLU A 405 13.87 14.76 5.21
CA GLU A 405 12.90 14.01 6.03
C GLU A 405 12.78 12.53 5.62
N ALA A 406 12.87 12.25 4.32
CA ALA A 406 12.68 10.91 3.74
C ALA A 406 13.84 9.95 4.07
N ARG A 407 13.52 8.85 4.79
CA ARG A 407 14.53 7.88 5.27
C ARG A 407 14.07 6.43 5.36
N GLU A 408 12.76 6.19 5.25
CA GLU A 408 12.13 4.88 5.31
C GLU A 408 11.16 4.70 4.14
N VAL A 409 10.83 3.45 3.80
CA VAL A 409 10.02 3.09 2.63
C VAL A 409 8.71 3.87 2.58
N HIS A 410 8.03 4.02 3.72
CA HIS A 410 6.74 4.71 3.80
C HIS A 410 6.81 6.18 3.37
N HIS A 411 7.90 6.88 3.69
CA HIS A 411 8.09 8.29 3.31
C HIS A 411 8.13 8.44 1.78
N PHE A 412 8.86 7.56 1.09
CA PHE A 412 8.90 7.55 -0.38
C PHE A 412 7.54 7.19 -0.98
N CYS A 413 6.83 6.21 -0.40
CA CYS A 413 5.50 5.81 -0.86
C CYS A 413 4.50 6.98 -0.78
N LEU A 414 4.56 7.78 0.29
CA LEU A 414 3.69 8.93 0.47
C LEU A 414 4.06 10.08 -0.47
N LEU A 415 5.34 10.47 -0.56
CA LEU A 415 5.77 11.53 -1.47
C LEU A 415 5.36 11.24 -2.92
N ILE A 416 5.55 10.00 -3.37
CA ILE A 416 5.16 9.58 -4.73
C ILE A 416 3.64 9.50 -4.87
N GLY A 417 2.96 8.90 -3.87
CA GLY A 417 1.50 8.78 -3.85
C GLY A 417 0.75 10.11 -3.85
N TYR A 418 1.41 11.20 -3.44
CA TYR A 418 0.90 12.57 -3.48
C TYR A 418 1.57 13.45 -4.57
N GLY A 419 2.21 12.82 -5.55
CA GLY A 419 2.55 13.45 -6.83
C GLY A 419 4.01 13.82 -7.06
N ALA A 420 4.94 13.41 -6.20
CA ALA A 420 6.37 13.45 -6.54
C ALA A 420 6.70 12.39 -7.61
N GLY A 421 7.43 12.78 -8.65
CA GLY A 421 7.98 11.81 -9.62
C GLY A 421 9.30 11.21 -9.13
N ALA A 422 10.08 11.97 -8.36
CA ALA A 422 11.34 11.51 -7.78
C ALA A 422 11.64 12.17 -6.44
N VAL A 423 12.46 11.49 -5.64
CA VAL A 423 12.87 11.94 -4.30
C VAL A 423 14.39 11.84 -4.17
N ASN A 424 15.02 12.92 -3.72
CA ASN A 424 16.42 12.94 -3.31
C ASN A 424 16.50 13.03 -1.77
N PRO A 425 16.78 11.92 -1.07
CA PRO A 425 16.85 11.87 0.40
C PRO A 425 18.25 12.26 0.91
N TYR A 426 18.63 13.53 0.75
CA TYR A 426 20.04 13.92 0.90
C TYR A 426 20.63 13.69 2.30
N VAL A 427 19.85 13.97 3.37
CA VAL A 427 20.29 13.73 4.75
C VAL A 427 20.40 12.24 5.05
N ALA A 428 19.57 11.40 4.44
CA ALA A 428 19.70 9.96 4.58
C ALA A 428 21.02 9.44 4.00
N PHE A 429 21.45 9.96 2.85
CA PHE A 429 22.74 9.62 2.26
C PHE A 429 23.93 10.11 3.11
N GLU A 430 23.89 11.36 3.58
CA GLU A 430 24.91 11.89 4.51
C GLU A 430 24.97 11.08 5.82
N THR A 431 23.81 10.63 6.31
CA THR A 431 23.69 9.76 7.49
C THR A 431 24.33 8.40 7.25
N ILE A 432 24.11 7.78 6.09
CA ILE A 432 24.75 6.50 5.73
C ILE A 432 26.26 6.64 5.67
N GLU A 433 26.77 7.74 5.08
CA GLU A 433 28.21 8.03 5.05
C GLU A 433 28.80 8.16 6.46
N ALA A 434 28.10 8.87 7.36
CA ALA A 434 28.49 8.96 8.76
C ALA A 434 28.47 7.59 9.46
N MET A 435 27.43 6.77 9.23
CA MET A 435 27.34 5.42 9.81
C MET A 435 28.47 4.49 9.36
N VAL A 436 28.93 4.62 8.10
CA VAL A 436 30.09 3.87 7.58
C VAL A 436 31.35 4.31 8.31
N ARG A 437 31.58 5.63 8.42
CA ARG A 437 32.74 6.20 9.12
C ARG A 437 32.79 5.80 10.59
N ASP A 438 31.63 5.76 11.24
CA ASP A 438 31.51 5.49 12.67
C ASP A 438 31.41 3.99 12.98
N GLY A 439 31.38 3.12 11.96
CA GLY A 439 31.37 1.66 12.12
C GLY A 439 30.12 1.09 12.79
N VAL A 440 28.95 1.72 12.59
CA VAL A 440 27.69 1.37 13.28
C VAL A 440 27.21 -0.06 13.01
N HIS A 441 27.59 -0.64 11.87
CA HIS A 441 27.21 -2.00 11.52
C HIS A 441 28.36 -2.74 10.81
N PRO A 442 28.71 -3.99 11.20
CA PRO A 442 29.90 -4.69 10.71
C PRO A 442 29.89 -4.98 9.20
N ASN A 443 28.69 -5.08 8.61
CA ASN A 443 28.51 -5.36 7.17
C ASN A 443 28.48 -4.10 6.29
N ILE A 444 28.64 -2.91 6.88
CA ILE A 444 28.69 -1.63 6.15
C ILE A 444 30.15 -1.18 6.13
N LYS A 445 30.82 -1.37 4.98
CA LYS A 445 32.26 -1.07 4.84
C LYS A 445 32.57 0.03 3.83
N ASP A 446 31.69 0.22 2.86
CA ASP A 446 31.87 1.16 1.76
C ASP A 446 30.60 2.00 1.60
N ALA A 447 30.76 3.32 1.57
CA ALA A 447 29.62 4.25 1.56
C ALA A 447 28.85 4.22 0.24
N GLU A 448 29.51 4.05 -0.91
CA GLU A 448 28.84 4.00 -2.21
C GLU A 448 28.04 2.71 -2.36
N VAL A 449 28.61 1.57 -1.94
CA VAL A 449 27.89 0.29 -1.90
C VAL A 449 26.72 0.35 -0.94
N ALA A 450 26.89 0.98 0.23
CA ALA A 450 25.83 1.15 1.21
C ALA A 450 24.67 2.00 0.68
N LYS A 451 24.97 3.12 -0.01
CA LYS A 451 23.96 3.98 -0.67
C LYS A 451 23.21 3.22 -1.76
N LYS A 452 23.89 2.44 -2.60
CA LYS A 452 23.25 1.58 -3.63
C LYS A 452 22.33 0.53 -3.02
N LYS A 453 22.76 -0.11 -1.93
CA LYS A 453 21.93 -1.08 -1.18
C LYS A 453 20.72 -0.40 -0.56
N TYR A 454 20.88 0.77 0.04
CA TYR A 454 19.76 1.56 0.56
C TYR A 454 18.72 1.86 -0.53
N ILE A 455 19.15 2.34 -1.71
CA ILE A 455 18.25 2.58 -2.85
C ILE A 455 17.54 1.29 -3.26
N LYS A 456 18.27 0.16 -3.37
CA LYS A 456 17.69 -1.15 -3.66
C LYS A 456 16.62 -1.55 -2.64
N ALA A 457 16.86 -1.31 -1.35
CA ALA A 457 15.92 -1.61 -0.28
C ALA A 457 14.65 -0.78 -0.40
N VAL A 458 14.78 0.53 -0.68
CA VAL A 458 13.66 1.43 -0.92
C VAL A 458 12.85 0.99 -2.14
N ASN A 459 13.48 0.63 -3.25
CA ASN A 459 12.78 0.18 -4.47
C ASN A 459 12.01 -1.13 -4.23
N LYS A 460 12.63 -2.11 -3.56
CA LYS A 460 11.93 -3.34 -3.15
C LYS A 460 10.74 -3.03 -2.23
N GLY A 461 10.92 -2.09 -1.29
CA GLY A 461 9.87 -1.63 -0.40
C GLY A 461 8.71 -0.95 -1.13
N LEU A 462 9.01 -0.09 -2.10
CA LEU A 462 8.02 0.58 -2.96
C LEU A 462 7.17 -0.44 -3.71
N LEU A 463 7.81 -1.38 -4.43
CA LEU A 463 7.10 -2.45 -5.14
C LEU A 463 6.21 -3.25 -4.19
N LYS A 464 6.69 -3.57 -2.99
CA LYS A 464 5.89 -4.27 -1.99
C LYS A 464 4.68 -3.47 -1.53
N VAL A 465 4.80 -2.17 -1.26
CA VAL A 465 3.66 -1.34 -0.84
C VAL A 465 2.65 -1.19 -1.97
N MET A 466 3.09 -0.98 -3.20
CA MET A 466 2.22 -0.95 -4.39
C MET A 466 1.47 -2.27 -4.58
N SER A 467 2.17 -3.39 -4.41
CA SER A 467 1.59 -4.72 -4.60
C SER A 467 0.50 -5.05 -3.59
N LYS A 468 0.46 -4.40 -2.42
CA LYS A 468 -0.62 -4.55 -1.42
C LYS A 468 -1.99 -4.22 -2.00
N MET A 469 -2.07 -3.23 -2.90
CA MET A 469 -3.30 -2.84 -3.60
C MET A 469 -3.44 -3.52 -4.97
N GLY A 470 -2.49 -4.37 -5.36
CA GLY A 470 -2.46 -4.98 -6.68
C GLY A 470 -2.00 -4.04 -7.79
N ILE A 471 -1.22 -3.00 -7.45
CA ILE A 471 -0.67 -2.05 -8.44
C ILE A 471 0.70 -2.52 -8.90
N SER A 472 0.89 -2.61 -10.21
CA SER A 472 2.10 -3.14 -10.84
C SER A 472 3.13 -2.07 -11.16
N THR A 473 2.70 -0.85 -11.51
CA THR A 473 3.61 0.20 -12.01
C THR A 473 3.62 1.45 -11.16
N LEU A 474 4.81 2.03 -10.99
CA LEU A 474 4.99 3.25 -10.22
C LEU A 474 4.24 4.44 -10.83
N GLN A 475 4.11 4.47 -12.16
CA GLN A 475 3.36 5.50 -12.87
C GLN A 475 1.89 5.53 -12.44
N SER A 476 1.23 4.36 -12.38
CA SER A 476 -0.16 4.26 -11.89
C SER A 476 -0.29 4.54 -10.39
N TYR A 477 0.78 4.35 -9.61
CA TYR A 477 0.80 4.63 -8.17
C TYR A 477 1.02 6.12 -7.86
N GLN A 478 1.71 6.86 -8.74
CA GLN A 478 2.02 8.26 -8.56
C GLN A 478 0.74 9.12 -8.57
N GLY A 479 0.48 9.84 -7.47
CA GLY A 479 -0.73 10.65 -7.34
C GLY A 479 -2.02 9.87 -7.06
N ALA A 480 -1.97 8.54 -6.91
CA ALA A 480 -3.15 7.71 -6.67
C ALA A 480 -3.70 7.79 -5.23
N GLN A 481 -2.93 8.34 -4.29
CA GLN A 481 -3.33 8.53 -2.87
C GLN A 481 -3.86 7.25 -2.19
N ILE A 482 -3.13 6.13 -2.30
CA ILE A 482 -3.50 4.83 -1.69
C ILE A 482 -3.24 4.83 -0.16
N PHE A 483 -3.83 5.79 0.52
CA PHE A 483 -3.63 6.08 1.93
C PHE A 483 -4.92 6.56 2.59
N GLU A 484 -5.01 6.29 3.89
CA GLU A 484 -6.00 6.88 4.78
C GLU A 484 -5.29 7.78 5.80
N ALA A 485 -5.79 8.99 6.01
CA ALA A 485 -5.33 9.88 7.07
C ALA A 485 -6.11 9.64 8.37
N ILE A 486 -5.42 9.71 9.51
CA ILE A 486 -6.03 9.62 10.84
C ILE A 486 -5.60 10.81 11.67
N GLY A 487 -6.55 11.66 12.05
CA GLY A 487 -6.30 12.80 12.92
C GLY A 487 -5.81 14.04 12.19
N LEU A 488 -6.14 14.21 10.91
CA LEU A 488 -5.92 15.45 10.15
C LEU A 488 -7.25 16.19 9.96
N SER A 489 -7.25 17.51 10.12
CA SER A 489 -8.46 18.32 9.94
C SER A 489 -8.96 18.29 8.49
N PRO A 490 -10.30 18.38 8.27
CA PRO A 490 -10.86 18.48 6.93
C PRO A 490 -10.26 19.60 6.10
N GLU A 491 -10.02 20.78 6.69
CA GLU A 491 -9.46 21.94 5.98
C GLU A 491 -8.06 21.65 5.43
N LEU A 492 -7.25 20.90 6.17
CA LEU A 492 -5.91 20.50 5.78
C LEU A 492 -5.97 19.45 4.66
N VAL A 493 -6.83 18.44 4.79
CA VAL A 493 -7.02 17.39 3.79
C VAL A 493 -7.59 17.97 2.49
N ASP A 494 -8.66 18.75 2.56
CA ASP A 494 -9.32 19.33 1.39
C ASP A 494 -8.39 20.22 0.58
N ARG A 495 -7.49 20.95 1.25
CA ARG A 495 -6.57 21.87 0.59
C ARG A 495 -5.33 21.18 0.03
N TYR A 496 -4.71 20.28 0.80
CA TYR A 496 -3.37 19.78 0.54
C TYR A 496 -3.29 18.29 0.18
N PHE A 497 -4.37 17.52 0.40
CA PHE A 497 -4.46 16.06 0.15
C PHE A 497 -5.85 15.66 -0.37
N THR A 498 -6.41 16.47 -1.27
CA THR A 498 -7.82 16.43 -1.67
C THR A 498 -8.24 15.01 -2.09
N GLY A 499 -9.32 14.49 -1.51
CA GLY A 499 -9.85 13.16 -1.82
C GLY A 499 -9.37 12.03 -0.90
N THR A 500 -8.41 12.31 -0.01
CA THR A 500 -7.95 11.34 0.99
C THR A 500 -9.00 11.13 2.08
N ALA A 501 -9.27 9.89 2.45
CA ALA A 501 -10.15 9.59 3.57
C ALA A 501 -9.54 10.07 4.91
N SER A 502 -10.27 10.86 5.68
CA SER A 502 -9.91 11.28 7.04
C SER A 502 -11.15 11.23 7.95
N ARG A 503 -11.48 10.03 8.44
CA ARG A 503 -12.72 9.78 9.20
C ARG A 503 -12.72 10.38 10.60
N ILE A 504 -11.53 10.63 11.15
CA ILE A 504 -11.32 11.30 12.43
C ILE A 504 -10.53 12.57 12.16
N SER A 505 -11.18 13.71 12.38
CA SER A 505 -10.53 15.02 12.37
C SER A 505 -9.48 15.13 13.48
N GLY A 506 -8.52 16.03 13.32
CA GLY A 506 -7.52 16.29 14.35
C GLY A 506 -6.74 17.57 14.06
N ILE A 507 -5.45 17.43 13.85
CA ILE A 507 -4.50 18.53 13.80
C ILE A 507 -4.66 19.39 12.55
N ASP A 508 -4.25 20.66 12.67
CA ASP A 508 -4.22 21.67 11.62
C ASP A 508 -2.78 22.17 11.37
N LEU A 509 -2.64 23.25 10.60
CA LEU A 509 -1.32 23.85 10.30
C LEU A 509 -0.62 24.43 11.54
N ASP A 510 -1.36 24.90 12.55
CA ASP A 510 -0.77 25.46 13.76
C ASP A 510 -0.07 24.36 14.56
N VAL A 511 -0.69 23.20 14.69
CA VAL A 511 -0.07 22.04 15.34
C VAL A 511 1.13 21.52 14.55
N LEU A 512 1.02 21.44 13.21
CA LEU A 512 2.18 21.03 12.39
C LEU A 512 3.37 21.98 12.52
N ALA A 513 3.11 23.29 12.53
CA ALA A 513 4.15 24.29 12.75
C ALA A 513 4.76 24.17 14.16
N GLU A 514 3.94 23.88 15.17
CA GLU A 514 4.40 23.64 16.54
C GLU A 514 5.28 22.38 16.66
N GLU A 515 4.91 21.28 16.00
CA GLU A 515 5.75 20.07 15.95
C GLU A 515 7.10 20.34 15.27
N CYS A 516 7.10 21.10 14.16
CA CYS A 516 8.32 21.56 13.51
C CYS A 516 9.15 22.45 14.43
N ARG A 517 8.54 23.40 15.14
CA ARG A 517 9.20 24.30 16.10
C ARG A 517 9.86 23.49 17.22
N ARG A 518 9.16 22.51 17.82
CA ARG A 518 9.71 21.67 18.90
C ARG A 518 10.97 20.90 18.46
N ARG A 519 10.97 20.34 17.24
CA ARG A 519 12.15 19.66 16.66
C ARG A 519 13.28 20.64 16.38
N HIS A 520 12.95 21.78 15.78
CA HIS A 520 13.88 22.85 15.45
C HIS A 520 14.58 23.41 16.70
N GLU A 521 13.82 23.76 17.74
CA GLU A 521 14.38 24.21 19.02
C GLU A 521 15.30 23.17 19.66
N ARG A 522 14.95 21.89 19.57
CA ARG A 522 15.79 20.81 20.08
C ARG A 522 17.12 20.70 19.34
N ALA A 523 17.13 21.00 18.04
CA ALA A 523 18.34 20.99 17.22
C ALA A 523 19.30 22.12 17.61
N PHE A 524 18.79 23.33 17.90
CA PHE A 524 19.58 24.53 18.16
C PHE A 524 19.75 24.90 19.65
N ARG A 525 19.35 24.03 20.58
CA ARG A 525 19.57 24.23 22.03
C ARG A 525 21.07 24.37 22.36
N LYS A 526 21.41 25.31 23.25
CA LYS A 526 22.79 25.54 23.73
C LYS A 526 23.45 24.24 24.20
N VAL A 527 24.69 24.04 23.75
CA VAL A 527 25.45 22.78 23.85
C VAL A 527 25.55 22.28 25.30
N THR A 528 24.83 21.20 25.59
CA THR A 528 25.12 20.27 26.69
C THR A 528 25.66 18.97 26.08
N SER A 529 26.31 18.09 26.86
CA SER A 529 26.77 16.79 26.35
C SER A 529 25.65 15.94 25.73
N SER A 530 24.41 16.09 26.24
CA SER A 530 23.20 15.47 25.67
C SER A 530 22.77 16.08 24.33
N ALA A 531 23.10 17.34 24.07
CA ALA A 531 22.77 18.04 22.82
C ALA A 531 23.60 17.54 21.63
N LEU A 532 24.62 16.71 21.84
CA LEU A 532 25.47 16.15 20.78
C LEU A 532 24.98 14.79 20.25
N MET A 533 23.92 14.21 20.84
CA MET A 533 23.39 12.90 20.44
C MET A 533 21.98 13.01 19.87
N LEU A 534 21.64 12.06 18.99
CA LEU A 534 20.26 11.81 18.56
C LEU A 534 19.46 11.16 19.69
N ASP A 535 18.16 11.36 19.62
CA ASP A 535 17.21 10.75 20.54
C ASP A 535 17.23 9.23 20.42
N LEU A 536 16.97 8.54 21.53
CA LEU A 536 17.02 7.08 21.54
C LEU A 536 15.90 6.43 20.73
N GLY A 537 14.85 7.18 20.39
CA GLY A 537 13.61 6.65 19.85
C GLY A 537 12.79 5.92 20.91
N GLY A 538 12.04 4.92 20.47
CA GLY A 538 11.11 4.16 21.30
C GLY A 538 9.79 3.89 20.59
N GLN A 539 9.75 3.99 19.26
CA GLN A 539 8.57 3.67 18.45
C GLN A 539 8.50 2.17 18.20
N TYR A 540 9.62 1.50 17.98
CA TYR A 540 9.66 0.07 17.64
C TYR A 540 9.88 -0.82 18.86
N HIS A 541 10.71 -0.37 19.81
CA HIS A 541 10.93 -1.05 21.08
C HIS A 541 10.66 -0.14 22.26
N TYR A 542 10.04 -0.70 23.30
CA TYR A 542 9.86 0.00 24.57
C TYR A 542 11.20 0.50 25.12
N ARG A 543 11.23 1.79 25.48
CA ARG A 543 12.31 2.42 26.24
C ARG A 543 11.71 3.22 27.37
N ALA A 544 12.37 3.25 28.52
CA ALA A 544 11.88 3.97 29.70
C ALA A 544 11.73 5.49 29.48
N GLN A 545 12.49 6.07 28.55
CA GLN A 545 12.42 7.49 28.15
C GLN A 545 11.93 7.65 26.70
N GLY A 546 11.33 6.61 26.13
CA GLY A 546 10.80 6.62 24.76
C GLY A 546 9.30 6.90 24.72
N GLU A 547 8.69 6.57 23.58
CA GLU A 547 7.24 6.63 23.39
C GLU A 547 6.52 5.69 24.37
N LYS A 548 5.26 6.00 24.68
CA LYS A 548 4.43 5.17 25.55
C LYS A 548 4.09 3.84 24.86
N HIS A 549 4.18 2.75 25.60
CA HIS A 549 3.72 1.42 25.16
C HIS A 549 2.73 0.83 26.16
N LEU A 550 1.64 0.22 25.65
CA LEU A 550 0.69 -0.52 26.49
C LEU A 550 1.30 -1.82 27.03
N TRP A 551 2.17 -2.47 26.27
CA TRP A 551 3.03 -3.55 26.75
C TRP A 551 4.36 -3.00 27.22
N ASN A 552 4.57 -3.07 28.54
CA ASN A 552 5.81 -2.66 29.18
C ASN A 552 6.14 -3.65 30.32
N PRO A 553 7.35 -3.59 30.91
CA PRO A 553 7.75 -4.54 31.95
C PRO A 553 6.75 -4.65 33.11
N THR A 554 6.12 -3.53 33.49
CA THR A 554 5.13 -3.48 34.57
C THR A 554 3.84 -4.19 34.20
N THR A 555 3.25 -3.89 33.03
CA THR A 555 1.99 -4.53 32.61
C THR A 555 2.16 -6.02 32.38
N VAL A 556 3.30 -6.44 31.81
CA VAL A 556 3.62 -7.87 31.62
C VAL A 556 3.80 -8.59 32.96
N ALA A 557 4.57 -8.02 33.89
CA ALA A 557 4.82 -8.65 35.18
C ALA A 557 3.54 -8.81 36.01
N ARG A 558 2.69 -7.77 36.05
CA ARG A 558 1.41 -7.80 36.79
C ARG A 558 0.45 -8.84 36.24
N LEU A 559 0.30 -8.91 34.91
CA LEU A 559 -0.54 -9.92 34.27
C LEU A 559 -0.03 -11.34 34.57
N GLN A 560 1.28 -11.56 34.45
CA GLN A 560 1.88 -12.87 34.76
C GLN A 560 1.67 -13.27 36.23
N HIS A 561 1.79 -12.33 37.17
CA HIS A 561 1.53 -12.60 38.58
C HIS A 561 0.06 -12.94 38.82
N ALA A 562 -0.85 -12.15 38.25
CA ALA A 562 -2.30 -12.36 38.38
C ALA A 562 -2.73 -13.75 37.93
N VAL A 563 -2.28 -14.22 36.76
CA VAL A 563 -2.69 -15.52 36.21
C VAL A 563 -1.99 -16.71 36.87
N ARG A 564 -0.76 -16.53 37.39
CA ARG A 564 -0.02 -17.62 38.06
C ARG A 564 -0.45 -17.84 39.51
N MET A 565 -0.86 -16.76 40.18
CA MET A 565 -1.24 -16.78 41.60
C MET A 565 -2.76 -16.75 41.79
N GLU A 566 -3.55 -16.73 40.71
CA GLU A 566 -5.00 -16.54 40.73
C GLU A 566 -5.42 -15.28 41.51
N ASP A 567 -4.61 -14.21 41.43
CA ASP A 567 -4.79 -12.99 42.22
C ASP A 567 -5.58 -11.92 41.45
N VAL A 568 -6.83 -11.75 41.85
CA VAL A 568 -7.76 -10.73 41.33
C VAL A 568 -7.23 -9.31 41.58
N LYS A 569 -6.51 -9.07 42.69
CA LYS A 569 -5.96 -7.75 42.98
C LYS A 569 -4.90 -7.36 41.94
N SER A 570 -3.95 -8.25 41.66
CA SER A 570 -2.95 -8.04 40.61
C SER A 570 -3.57 -7.88 39.22
N TYR A 571 -4.67 -8.59 38.92
CA TYR A 571 -5.40 -8.37 37.67
C TYR A 571 -6.00 -6.97 37.59
N ARG A 572 -6.60 -6.46 38.69
CA ARG A 572 -7.10 -5.07 38.73
C ARG A 572 -5.96 -4.07 38.55
N GLU A 573 -4.83 -4.26 39.22
CA GLU A 573 -3.65 -3.40 39.04
C GLU A 573 -3.08 -3.44 37.62
N TYR A 574 -3.17 -4.59 36.93
CA TYR A 574 -2.86 -4.71 35.50
C TYR A 574 -3.87 -3.95 34.64
N ALA A 575 -5.16 -4.19 34.87
CA ALA A 575 -6.24 -3.57 34.11
C ALA A 575 -6.20 -2.04 34.26
N ASP A 576 -5.96 -1.54 35.47
CA ASP A 576 -5.81 -0.11 35.74
C ASP A 576 -4.62 0.49 34.99
N CYS A 577 -3.48 -0.22 34.89
CA CYS A 577 -2.34 0.24 34.09
C CYS A 577 -2.64 0.36 32.59
N VAL A 578 -3.55 -0.47 32.06
CA VAL A 578 -3.91 -0.46 30.64
C VAL A 578 -5.07 0.51 30.36
N ASN A 579 -6.07 0.54 31.25
CA ASN A 579 -7.31 1.31 31.11
C ASN A 579 -7.13 2.77 31.50
N ASN A 580 -6.33 3.07 32.53
CA ASN A 580 -6.10 4.46 32.94
C ASN A 580 -5.10 5.13 31.99
N GLN A 581 -5.61 5.54 30.83
CA GLN A 581 -4.85 6.29 29.85
C GLN A 581 -4.85 7.80 30.16
N GLY A 582 -5.69 8.26 31.09
CA GLY A 582 -5.71 9.63 31.63
C GLY A 582 -5.60 10.72 30.56
N ASN A 583 -4.74 11.71 30.79
CA ASN A 583 -4.45 12.79 29.84
C ASN A 583 -3.55 12.36 28.66
N HIS A 584 -3.17 11.07 28.56
CA HIS A 584 -2.24 10.55 27.56
C HIS A 584 -2.81 9.29 26.89
N PRO A 585 -3.89 9.45 26.10
CA PRO A 585 -4.53 8.36 25.37
C PRO A 585 -3.54 7.70 24.40
N VAL A 586 -3.62 6.38 24.29
CA VAL A 586 -2.84 5.59 23.32
C VAL A 586 -3.75 5.09 22.20
N THR A 587 -4.98 4.73 22.55
CA THR A 587 -5.98 4.15 21.65
C THR A 587 -7.21 5.04 21.55
N LEU A 588 -7.94 4.99 20.45
CA LEU A 588 -9.20 5.75 20.28
C LEU A 588 -10.22 5.45 21.38
N ARG A 589 -10.40 4.18 21.72
CA ARG A 589 -11.28 3.77 22.83
C ARG A 589 -10.88 4.31 24.20
N GLY A 590 -9.62 4.74 24.36
CA GLY A 590 -9.14 5.40 25.59
C GLY A 590 -9.66 6.82 25.75
N LEU A 591 -10.28 7.39 24.72
CA LEU A 591 -10.96 8.69 24.74
C LEU A 591 -12.43 8.60 25.15
N TRP A 592 -12.96 7.38 25.31
CA TRP A 592 -14.38 7.16 25.55
C TRP A 592 -14.65 6.91 27.04
N GLU A 593 -15.79 7.43 27.50
CA GLU A 593 -16.36 7.09 28.80
C GLU A 593 -17.71 6.42 28.60
N PHE A 594 -18.02 5.41 29.41
CA PHE A 594 -19.34 4.80 29.41
C PHE A 594 -20.32 5.72 30.14
N VAL A 595 -21.39 6.12 29.47
CA VAL A 595 -22.51 6.84 30.08
C VAL A 595 -23.50 5.80 30.63
N PRO A 596 -23.66 5.67 31.96
CA PRO A 596 -24.60 4.70 32.53
C PRO A 596 -26.04 4.99 32.10
N ARG A 597 -26.77 3.95 31.75
CA ARG A 597 -28.20 4.03 31.42
C ARG A 597 -29.03 3.42 32.55
N GLY A 598 -29.30 4.22 33.58
CA GLY A 598 -30.06 3.81 34.76
C GLY A 598 -29.19 3.40 35.94
N GLU A 599 -29.83 2.85 36.97
CA GLU A 599 -29.17 2.36 38.18
C GLU A 599 -28.34 1.09 37.90
N PRO A 600 -27.20 0.88 38.60
CA PRO A 600 -26.43 -0.36 38.52
C PRO A 600 -27.29 -1.57 38.88
N VAL A 601 -27.12 -2.67 38.14
CA VAL A 601 -27.76 -3.95 38.44
C VAL A 601 -26.87 -4.80 39.35
N PRO A 602 -27.45 -5.68 40.19
CA PRO A 602 -26.70 -6.68 40.94
C PRO A 602 -25.88 -7.60 40.02
N LEU A 603 -24.68 -8.01 40.44
CA LEU A 603 -23.77 -8.81 39.61
C LEU A 603 -24.35 -10.20 39.30
N GLU A 604 -25.16 -10.74 40.20
CA GLU A 604 -25.89 -12.00 40.04
C GLU A 604 -26.94 -11.98 38.91
N GLU A 605 -27.37 -10.80 38.47
CA GLU A 605 -28.26 -10.65 37.30
C GLU A 605 -27.49 -10.59 35.98
N VAL A 606 -26.17 -10.39 36.02
CA VAL A 606 -25.31 -10.36 34.84
C VAL A 606 -25.07 -11.79 34.32
N GLU A 607 -24.99 -11.93 33.00
CA GLU A 607 -24.63 -13.18 32.35
C GLU A 607 -23.34 -13.77 32.98
N PRO A 608 -23.34 -15.05 33.38
CA PRO A 608 -22.20 -15.62 34.09
C PRO A 608 -20.96 -15.69 33.19
N ALA A 609 -19.78 -15.55 33.79
CA ALA A 609 -18.51 -15.56 33.07
C ALA A 609 -18.32 -16.81 32.19
N SER A 610 -18.86 -17.97 32.61
CA SER A 610 -18.83 -19.23 31.86
C SER A 610 -19.57 -19.16 30.51
N GLU A 611 -20.53 -18.26 30.34
CA GLU A 611 -21.22 -18.02 29.07
C GLU A 611 -20.53 -16.92 28.26
N ILE A 612 -20.01 -15.87 28.92
CA ILE A 612 -19.28 -14.79 28.26
C ILE A 612 -18.03 -15.32 27.55
N VAL A 613 -17.24 -16.18 28.20
CA VAL A 613 -15.99 -16.72 27.63
C VAL A 613 -16.17 -17.53 26.35
N LYS A 614 -17.38 -18.06 26.09
CA LYS A 614 -17.69 -18.76 24.83
C LYS A 614 -17.64 -17.84 23.61
N ARG A 615 -17.74 -16.52 23.84
CA ARG A 615 -17.60 -15.49 22.81
C ARG A 615 -16.12 -15.21 22.47
N PHE A 616 -15.19 -15.62 23.32
CA PHE A 616 -13.76 -15.37 23.13
C PHE A 616 -13.13 -16.40 22.21
N ALA A 617 -12.21 -15.90 21.39
CA ALA A 617 -11.34 -16.72 20.57
C ALA A 617 -9.89 -16.30 20.78
N THR A 618 -8.96 -17.26 20.85
CA THR A 618 -7.53 -16.92 20.78
C THR A 618 -7.18 -16.50 19.37
N GLY A 619 -6.26 -15.55 19.22
CA GLY A 619 -5.77 -15.12 17.91
C GLY A 619 -5.22 -16.27 17.06
N ALA A 620 -5.29 -16.12 15.74
CA ALA A 620 -4.79 -17.08 14.75
C ALA A 620 -3.25 -17.08 14.69
N MET A 621 -2.60 -17.83 15.58
CA MET A 621 -1.14 -17.92 15.67
C MET A 621 -0.67 -19.27 15.12
N SER A 622 0.15 -19.25 14.07
CA SER A 622 0.55 -20.49 13.40
C SER A 622 1.52 -21.35 14.24
N PHE A 623 1.34 -22.66 14.19
CA PHE A 623 2.39 -23.60 14.58
C PHE A 623 3.63 -23.37 13.70
N GLY A 624 4.77 -23.10 14.34
CA GLY A 624 6.01 -22.62 13.72
C GLY A 624 6.28 -21.14 14.01
N SER A 625 5.25 -20.29 14.09
CA SER A 625 5.41 -18.95 14.67
C SER A 625 5.59 -19.06 16.18
N ILE A 626 4.71 -19.82 16.83
CA ILE A 626 4.79 -20.22 18.23
C ILE A 626 5.14 -21.71 18.34
N SER A 627 5.62 -22.14 19.51
CA SER A 627 5.97 -23.53 19.76
C SER A 627 4.74 -24.44 19.81
N ALA A 628 4.94 -25.75 19.71
CA ALA A 628 3.86 -26.74 19.83
C ALA A 628 3.19 -26.64 21.21
N GLU A 629 3.98 -26.47 22.26
CA GLU A 629 3.51 -26.37 23.65
C GLU A 629 2.61 -25.16 23.83
N ALA A 630 3.02 -23.99 23.31
CA ALA A 630 2.21 -22.78 23.38
C ALA A 630 0.89 -22.94 22.58
N HIS A 631 0.97 -23.52 21.38
CA HIS A 631 -0.19 -23.72 20.51
C HIS A 631 -1.21 -24.70 21.11
N GLU A 632 -0.73 -25.84 21.61
CA GLU A 632 -1.55 -26.87 22.23
C GLU A 632 -2.14 -26.41 23.58
N THR A 633 -1.38 -25.65 24.37
CA THR A 633 -1.89 -25.05 25.62
C THR A 633 -3.08 -24.15 25.38
N LEU A 634 -3.03 -23.30 24.35
CA LEU A 634 -4.14 -22.43 23.98
C LEU A 634 -5.38 -23.24 23.57
N ALA A 635 -5.20 -24.30 22.77
CA ALA A 635 -6.30 -25.16 22.36
C ALA A 635 -6.95 -25.86 23.56
N ILE A 636 -6.16 -26.47 24.45
CA ILE A 636 -6.68 -27.11 25.66
C ILE A 636 -7.45 -26.11 26.52
N ALA A 637 -6.87 -24.93 26.77
CA ALA A 637 -7.50 -23.91 27.60
C ALA A 637 -8.87 -23.47 27.05
N MET A 638 -8.94 -23.16 25.75
CA MET A 638 -10.18 -22.70 25.13
C MET A 638 -11.25 -23.80 25.08
N ASN A 639 -10.85 -25.04 24.78
CA ASN A 639 -11.76 -26.19 24.76
C ASN A 639 -12.34 -26.47 26.16
N ARG A 640 -11.54 -26.32 27.23
CA ARG A 640 -12.02 -26.50 28.62
C ARG A 640 -13.08 -25.48 29.02
N ILE A 641 -12.96 -24.24 28.57
CA ILE A 641 -13.88 -23.14 28.93
C ILE A 641 -15.01 -22.94 27.91
N GLY A 642 -15.07 -23.77 26.85
CA GLY A 642 -16.07 -23.65 25.77
C GLY A 642 -15.86 -22.44 24.85
N GLY A 643 -14.71 -21.80 24.92
CA GLY A 643 -14.29 -20.79 23.95
C GLY A 643 -13.68 -21.42 22.71
N ARG A 644 -13.02 -20.62 21.86
CA ARG A 644 -12.44 -21.12 20.60
C ARG A 644 -10.95 -20.84 20.48
N SER A 645 -10.20 -21.79 19.94
CA SER A 645 -8.81 -21.58 19.51
C SER A 645 -8.70 -21.67 17.99
N ASN A 646 -7.63 -21.07 17.45
CA ASN A 646 -7.42 -20.97 16.00
C ASN A 646 -6.04 -21.51 15.63
N THR A 647 -5.98 -22.36 14.60
CA THR A 647 -4.74 -22.98 14.11
C THR A 647 -3.70 -21.99 13.62
N GLY A 648 -4.13 -20.82 13.13
CA GLY A 648 -3.33 -19.99 12.25
C GLY A 648 -2.99 -20.71 10.93
N GLU A 649 -2.06 -20.13 10.17
CA GLU A 649 -1.70 -20.57 8.81
C GLU A 649 -0.75 -21.79 8.78
N GLY A 650 -0.53 -22.46 9.92
CA GLY A 650 0.55 -23.44 10.07
C GLY A 650 0.16 -24.88 9.81
N GLY A 651 -1.12 -25.15 9.53
CA GLY A 651 -1.69 -26.49 9.63
C GLY A 651 -1.87 -26.96 11.08
N GLU A 652 -2.38 -28.17 11.24
CA GLU A 652 -2.53 -28.82 12.55
C GLU A 652 -2.23 -30.31 12.41
N ARG A 653 -1.51 -30.87 13.38
CA ARG A 653 -1.14 -32.29 13.37
C ARG A 653 -2.34 -33.18 13.67
N GLU A 654 -2.48 -34.27 12.93
CA GLU A 654 -3.65 -35.16 13.00
C GLU A 654 -3.84 -35.82 14.36
N GLU A 655 -2.75 -36.04 15.11
CA GLU A 655 -2.85 -36.67 16.43
C GLU A 655 -3.68 -35.83 17.42
N ARG A 656 -3.79 -34.51 17.18
CA ARG A 656 -4.56 -33.57 18.02
C ARG A 656 -6.07 -33.69 17.84
N PHE A 657 -6.54 -34.36 16.80
CA PHE A 657 -7.98 -34.48 16.53
C PHE A 657 -8.66 -35.49 17.47
N ARG A 658 -7.88 -36.30 18.17
CA ARG A 658 -8.37 -37.20 19.21
C ARG A 658 -8.11 -36.58 20.58
N PRO A 659 -9.09 -36.64 21.50
CA PRO A 659 -8.86 -36.27 22.89
C PRO A 659 -7.74 -37.11 23.51
N ASP A 660 -6.98 -36.48 24.39
CA ASP A 660 -5.95 -37.14 25.20
C ASP A 660 -6.59 -38.05 26.27
N PRO A 661 -5.85 -39.00 26.85
CA PRO A 661 -6.39 -39.92 27.86
C PRO A 661 -6.98 -39.25 29.11
N ASN A 662 -6.58 -38.01 29.41
CA ASN A 662 -7.11 -37.22 30.52
C ASN A 662 -8.40 -36.44 30.16
N GLY A 663 -8.91 -36.59 28.94
CA GLY A 663 -10.10 -35.90 28.43
C GLY A 663 -9.82 -34.54 27.80
N ASP A 664 -8.58 -34.03 27.84
CA ASP A 664 -8.24 -32.78 27.17
C ASP A 664 -8.31 -32.93 25.65
N SER A 665 -8.75 -31.88 24.98
CA SER A 665 -8.70 -31.80 23.53
C SER A 665 -7.65 -30.79 23.10
N ARG A 666 -6.65 -31.24 22.33
CA ARG A 666 -5.66 -30.37 21.68
C ARG A 666 -6.13 -29.85 20.32
N ARG A 667 -7.28 -30.28 19.83
CA ARG A 667 -7.84 -29.85 18.54
C ARG A 667 -8.19 -28.37 18.59
N SER A 668 -7.74 -27.58 17.63
CA SER A 668 -8.24 -26.21 17.49
C SER A 668 -9.61 -26.21 16.83
N SER A 669 -10.56 -25.49 17.44
CA SER A 669 -11.95 -25.39 16.95
C SER A 669 -12.06 -24.62 15.64
N ILE A 670 -11.25 -23.57 15.47
CA ILE A 670 -11.18 -22.76 14.25
C ILE A 670 -9.96 -23.22 13.44
N LYS A 671 -10.17 -23.54 12.18
CA LYS A 671 -9.10 -23.89 11.25
C LYS A 671 -8.98 -22.86 10.15
N GLN A 672 -7.78 -22.33 9.96
CA GLN A 672 -7.54 -21.27 8.99
C GLN A 672 -7.24 -21.84 7.61
N VAL A 673 -7.76 -21.17 6.58
CA VAL A 673 -7.46 -21.36 5.16
C VAL A 673 -6.86 -20.05 4.68
N ALA A 674 -5.55 -20.05 4.45
CA ALA A 674 -4.77 -18.87 4.02
C ALA A 674 -4.08 -19.14 2.68
N SER A 675 -3.54 -18.10 2.04
CA SER A 675 -2.99 -18.14 0.67
C SER A 675 -2.05 -19.31 0.38
N GLY A 676 -1.13 -19.63 1.29
CA GLY A 676 -0.17 -20.73 1.13
C GLY A 676 -0.76 -22.15 1.25
N ARG A 677 -2.02 -22.30 1.70
CA ARG A 677 -2.72 -23.58 1.92
C ARG A 677 -1.92 -24.61 2.74
N PHE A 678 -1.01 -24.16 3.61
CA PHE A 678 -0.18 -25.04 4.41
C PHE A 678 -1.02 -25.91 5.34
N GLY A 679 -0.86 -27.24 5.21
CA GLY A 679 -1.58 -28.22 6.01
C GLY A 679 -3.09 -28.27 5.77
N VAL A 680 -3.60 -27.63 4.72
CA VAL A 680 -5.03 -27.66 4.37
C VAL A 680 -5.32 -28.95 3.61
N THR A 681 -5.89 -29.92 4.33
CA THR A 681 -6.34 -31.21 3.79
C THR A 681 -7.82 -31.42 4.10
N THR A 682 -8.49 -32.36 3.42
CA THR A 682 -9.88 -32.72 3.75
C THR A 682 -9.99 -33.14 5.22
N HIS A 683 -9.06 -33.94 5.74
CA HIS A 683 -9.05 -34.39 7.12
C HIS A 683 -8.88 -33.22 8.11
N TYR A 684 -8.08 -32.21 7.76
CA TYR A 684 -8.00 -30.97 8.51
C TYR A 684 -9.34 -30.20 8.48
N LEU A 685 -9.93 -29.99 7.31
CA LEU A 685 -11.15 -29.20 7.14
C LEU A 685 -12.39 -29.80 7.86
N VAL A 686 -12.53 -31.12 7.87
CA VAL A 686 -13.66 -31.79 8.57
C VAL A 686 -13.53 -31.80 10.09
N ASN A 687 -12.33 -31.56 10.63
CA ASN A 687 -12.07 -31.50 12.07
C ASN A 687 -12.16 -30.07 12.64
N ALA A 688 -13.02 -29.23 12.05
CA ALA A 688 -13.20 -27.83 12.41
C ALA A 688 -14.67 -27.56 12.79
N ASP A 689 -14.88 -26.70 13.78
CA ASP A 689 -16.20 -26.12 14.09
C ASP A 689 -16.42 -24.81 13.30
N GLU A 690 -15.32 -24.17 12.88
CA GLU A 690 -15.30 -22.97 12.06
C GLU A 690 -14.09 -22.99 11.11
N LEU A 691 -14.32 -22.65 9.85
CA LEU A 691 -13.28 -22.48 8.85
C LEU A 691 -13.08 -20.99 8.58
N GLN A 692 -11.88 -20.48 8.83
CA GLN A 692 -11.56 -19.07 8.65
C GLN A 692 -10.75 -18.84 7.38
N ILE A 693 -11.35 -18.19 6.38
CA ILE A 693 -10.65 -17.66 5.21
C ILE A 693 -9.89 -16.41 5.66
N LYS A 694 -8.56 -16.48 5.62
CA LYS A 694 -7.69 -15.38 6.03
C LYS A 694 -7.31 -14.53 4.81
N ILE A 695 -8.10 -13.51 4.52
CA ILE A 695 -7.76 -12.53 3.48
C ILE A 695 -6.55 -11.71 3.90
N SER A 696 -6.55 -11.22 5.15
CA SER A 696 -5.51 -10.31 5.62
C SER A 696 -5.29 -10.39 7.14
N GLN A 697 -4.23 -9.74 7.65
CA GLN A 697 -3.97 -9.57 9.09
C GLN A 697 -3.44 -8.18 9.40
N GLY A 698 -3.78 -7.64 10.57
CA GLY A 698 -3.48 -6.25 10.95
C GLY A 698 -1.99 -5.85 10.90
N ALA A 699 -1.08 -6.76 11.25
CA ALA A 699 0.35 -6.47 11.27
C ALA A 699 1.00 -6.31 9.89
N LYS A 700 0.36 -6.84 8.84
CA LYS A 700 0.88 -6.88 7.47
C LYS A 700 -0.23 -7.13 6.45
N PRO A 701 -1.18 -6.20 6.33
CA PRO A 701 -2.23 -6.36 5.37
C PRO A 701 -1.68 -6.18 3.93
N GLY A 702 -2.31 -6.88 2.98
CA GLY A 702 -1.84 -6.95 1.60
C GLY A 702 -0.58 -7.80 1.38
N GLU A 703 -0.15 -8.58 2.38
CA GLU A 703 1.05 -9.43 2.32
C GLU A 703 0.82 -10.85 2.87
N GLY A 704 1.68 -11.78 2.45
CA GLY A 704 1.64 -13.17 2.89
C GLY A 704 2.23 -13.45 4.28
N GLY A 705 1.86 -14.60 4.84
CA GLY A 705 2.53 -15.21 5.99
C GLY A 705 4.04 -15.38 5.76
N GLN A 706 4.85 -15.25 6.81
CA GLN A 706 6.30 -15.43 6.75
C GLN A 706 6.74 -16.34 7.89
N LEU A 707 7.49 -17.38 7.56
CA LEU A 707 8.17 -18.24 8.53
C LEU A 707 9.64 -18.42 8.12
N PRO A 708 10.60 -17.87 8.89
CA PRO A 708 12.02 -18.03 8.60
C PRO A 708 12.45 -19.49 8.50
N GLY A 709 13.29 -19.82 7.52
CA GLY A 709 13.69 -21.21 7.22
C GLY A 709 14.32 -21.96 8.39
N HIS A 710 15.07 -21.28 9.26
CA HIS A 710 15.66 -21.89 10.46
C HIS A 710 14.62 -22.33 11.50
N LYS A 711 13.38 -21.86 11.41
CA LYS A 711 12.24 -22.34 12.23
C LYS A 711 11.48 -23.49 11.57
N VAL A 712 11.77 -23.82 10.32
CA VAL A 712 11.09 -24.90 9.57
C VAL A 712 11.82 -26.20 9.81
N ASP A 713 11.61 -26.81 10.98
CA ASP A 713 12.14 -28.13 11.29
C ASP A 713 11.39 -29.24 10.53
N ALA A 714 11.79 -30.50 10.73
CA ALA A 714 11.17 -31.65 10.07
C ALA A 714 9.68 -31.84 10.42
N ILE A 715 9.26 -31.46 11.63
CA ILE A 715 7.88 -31.61 12.09
C ILE A 715 7.00 -30.54 11.45
N ILE A 716 7.46 -29.29 11.44
CA ILE A 716 6.78 -28.16 10.78
C ILE A 716 6.72 -28.41 9.28
N ALA A 717 7.82 -28.83 8.67
CA ALA A 717 7.87 -29.17 7.25
C ALA A 717 6.86 -30.27 6.88
N LYS A 718 6.81 -31.35 7.67
CA LYS A 718 5.82 -32.43 7.50
C LYS A 718 4.39 -31.91 7.63
N THR A 719 4.10 -31.09 8.64
CA THR A 719 2.76 -30.53 8.90
C THR A 719 2.29 -29.62 7.77
N ARG A 720 3.22 -28.88 7.15
CA ARG A 720 2.93 -27.93 6.07
C ARG A 720 3.05 -28.53 4.67
N HIS A 721 3.47 -29.78 4.55
CA HIS A 721 3.84 -30.41 3.28
C HIS A 721 4.93 -29.60 2.53
N SER A 722 5.92 -29.10 3.28
CA SER A 722 7.01 -28.28 2.77
C SER A 722 8.39 -28.92 3.00
N THR A 723 9.45 -28.24 2.58
CA THR A 723 10.83 -28.71 2.74
C THR A 723 11.45 -28.19 4.05
N PRO A 724 12.11 -29.03 4.86
CA PRO A 724 12.84 -28.57 6.05
C PRO A 724 13.92 -27.54 5.73
N GLY A 725 14.10 -26.54 6.60
CA GLY A 725 15.11 -25.49 6.49
C GLY A 725 14.81 -24.38 5.47
N VAL A 726 13.76 -24.52 4.65
CA VAL A 726 13.40 -23.55 3.61
C VAL A 726 12.45 -22.49 4.18
N THR A 727 12.76 -21.21 3.95
CA THR A 727 11.89 -20.10 4.34
C THR A 727 10.55 -20.18 3.60
N LEU A 728 9.45 -20.09 4.35
CA LEU A 728 8.10 -20.10 3.79
C LEU A 728 7.56 -18.68 3.77
N ILE A 729 7.50 -18.09 2.57
CA ILE A 729 6.81 -16.83 2.30
C ILE A 729 5.54 -17.19 1.53
N SER A 730 4.36 -17.05 2.13
CA SER A 730 3.11 -17.31 1.41
C SER A 730 2.91 -16.26 0.31
N PRO A 731 2.23 -16.58 -0.80
CA PRO A 731 1.77 -15.55 -1.73
C PRO A 731 0.92 -14.50 -0.99
N PRO A 732 0.99 -13.21 -1.36
CA PRO A 732 0.08 -12.21 -0.81
C PRO A 732 -1.40 -12.51 -1.09
N PRO A 733 -1.83 -12.81 -2.34
CA PRO A 733 -3.21 -13.14 -2.60
C PRO A 733 -3.50 -14.63 -2.37
N HIS A 734 -4.79 -14.93 -2.21
CA HIS A 734 -5.32 -16.25 -2.50
C HIS A 734 -5.44 -16.39 -4.02
N HIS A 735 -4.74 -17.34 -4.64
CA HIS A 735 -4.80 -17.54 -6.09
C HIS A 735 -6.16 -18.10 -6.60
N ASP A 736 -7.06 -18.43 -5.68
CA ASP A 736 -8.46 -18.79 -5.91
C ASP A 736 -9.43 -17.70 -5.42
N ILE A 737 -8.95 -16.49 -5.13
CA ILE A 737 -9.77 -15.31 -4.78
C ILE A 737 -9.18 -14.06 -5.46
N TYR A 738 -9.66 -13.73 -6.66
CA TYR A 738 -9.30 -12.49 -7.36
C TYR A 738 -10.44 -11.48 -7.44
N SER A 739 -11.59 -11.83 -6.88
CA SER A 739 -12.82 -11.02 -6.88
C SER A 739 -13.79 -11.56 -5.83
N ILE A 740 -14.92 -10.86 -5.62
CA ILE A 740 -15.94 -11.26 -4.65
C ILE A 740 -16.63 -12.58 -5.02
N GLU A 741 -16.83 -12.85 -6.31
CA GLU A 741 -17.40 -14.09 -6.82
C GLU A 741 -16.48 -15.29 -6.57
N ASP A 742 -15.17 -15.09 -6.67
CA ASP A 742 -14.20 -16.15 -6.37
C ASP A 742 -14.18 -16.46 -4.85
N LEU A 743 -14.34 -15.45 -3.99
CA LEU A 743 -14.54 -15.66 -2.56
C LEU A 743 -15.82 -16.47 -2.30
N ALA A 744 -16.92 -16.15 -2.99
CA ALA A 744 -18.17 -16.89 -2.86
C ALA A 744 -17.99 -18.36 -3.26
N GLN A 745 -17.21 -18.64 -4.31
CA GLN A 745 -16.87 -20.00 -4.71
C GLN A 745 -16.07 -20.73 -3.61
N LEU A 746 -15.05 -20.09 -3.02
CA LEU A 746 -14.31 -20.72 -1.93
C LEU A 746 -15.19 -20.99 -0.70
N ILE A 747 -16.09 -20.05 -0.34
CA ILE A 747 -17.06 -20.27 0.74
C ILE A 747 -17.95 -21.48 0.43
N PHE A 748 -18.43 -21.60 -0.81
CA PHE A 748 -19.20 -22.76 -1.28
C PHE A 748 -18.40 -24.06 -1.12
N ASP A 749 -17.16 -24.10 -1.61
CA ASP A 749 -16.30 -25.29 -1.55
C ASP A 749 -16.05 -25.75 -0.11
N LEU A 750 -15.77 -24.81 0.80
CA LEU A 750 -15.55 -25.12 2.22
C LEU A 750 -16.82 -25.66 2.90
N LYS A 751 -18.01 -25.12 2.56
CA LYS A 751 -19.30 -25.65 3.04
C LYS A 751 -19.61 -27.02 2.46
N MET A 752 -19.17 -27.32 1.24
CA MET A 752 -19.32 -28.66 0.65
C MET A 752 -18.44 -29.70 1.34
N VAL A 753 -17.22 -29.32 1.73
CA VAL A 753 -16.31 -30.23 2.45
C VAL A 753 -16.75 -30.45 3.91
N ASN A 754 -17.18 -29.39 4.59
CA ASN A 754 -17.66 -29.47 5.98
C ASN A 754 -18.97 -28.67 6.17
N PRO A 755 -20.13 -29.31 5.96
CA PRO A 755 -21.44 -28.64 6.07
C PRO A 755 -21.80 -28.17 7.49
N GLN A 756 -21.09 -28.65 8.52
CA GLN A 756 -21.34 -28.30 9.92
C GLN A 756 -20.50 -27.10 10.38
N ALA A 757 -19.39 -26.81 9.71
CA ALA A 757 -18.54 -25.69 10.06
C ALA A 757 -19.12 -24.38 9.54
N ARG A 758 -19.13 -23.35 10.40
CA ARG A 758 -19.41 -21.99 9.96
C ARG A 758 -18.18 -21.40 9.26
N ILE A 759 -18.39 -20.53 8.28
CA ILE A 759 -17.32 -19.89 7.51
C ILE A 759 -17.10 -18.46 8.01
N SER A 760 -15.86 -18.19 8.41
CA SER A 760 -15.41 -16.87 8.83
C SER A 760 -14.49 -16.25 7.78
N VAL A 761 -14.66 -14.97 7.51
CA VAL A 761 -13.74 -14.20 6.67
C VAL A 761 -13.03 -13.16 7.53
N LYS A 762 -11.70 -13.25 7.58
CA LYS A 762 -10.84 -12.33 8.33
C LYS A 762 -10.36 -11.19 7.42
N LEU A 763 -10.86 -9.99 7.69
CA LEU A 763 -10.53 -8.73 7.04
C LEU A 763 -9.72 -7.84 8.01
N VAL A 764 -9.15 -6.76 7.49
CA VAL A 764 -8.44 -5.76 8.30
C VAL A 764 -9.13 -4.41 8.14
N ALA A 765 -9.19 -3.64 9.23
CA ALA A 765 -9.77 -2.32 9.24
C ALA A 765 -8.99 -1.36 8.32
N GLU A 766 -9.73 -0.72 7.42
CA GLU A 766 -9.35 0.44 6.59
C GLU A 766 -10.65 1.12 6.13
N ALA A 767 -10.58 2.31 5.54
CA ALA A 767 -11.72 2.94 4.89
C ALA A 767 -12.24 2.09 3.72
N GLY A 768 -13.54 1.81 3.69
CA GLY A 768 -14.18 0.99 2.65
C GLY A 768 -14.40 -0.47 3.05
N VAL A 769 -13.85 -0.93 4.19
CA VAL A 769 -14.04 -2.30 4.69
C VAL A 769 -15.51 -2.66 4.88
N GLY A 770 -16.39 -1.69 5.17
CA GLY A 770 -17.82 -1.94 5.30
C GLY A 770 -18.47 -2.37 3.97
N THR A 771 -18.04 -1.79 2.85
CA THR A 771 -18.48 -2.18 1.51
C THR A 771 -18.03 -3.60 1.18
N VAL A 772 -16.77 -3.92 1.48
CA VAL A 772 -16.22 -5.28 1.34
C VAL A 772 -17.03 -6.27 2.19
N ALA A 773 -17.31 -5.93 3.44
CA ALA A 773 -18.09 -6.77 4.35
C ALA A 773 -19.52 -7.03 3.84
N ALA A 774 -20.15 -6.06 3.18
CA ALA A 774 -21.44 -6.27 2.53
C ALA A 774 -21.35 -7.30 1.39
N GLY A 775 -20.29 -7.26 0.58
CA GLY A 775 -19.99 -8.30 -0.41
C GLY A 775 -19.81 -9.66 0.24
N VAL A 776 -18.99 -9.75 1.29
CA VAL A 776 -18.72 -10.98 2.06
C VAL A 776 -20.01 -11.59 2.64
N ALA A 777 -20.92 -10.77 3.17
CA ALA A 777 -22.21 -11.24 3.66
C ALA A 777 -23.11 -11.78 2.53
N LYS A 778 -23.07 -11.15 1.34
CA LYS A 778 -23.78 -11.65 0.14
C LYS A 778 -23.15 -12.94 -0.40
N ALA A 779 -21.86 -13.14 -0.20
CA ALA A 779 -21.12 -14.36 -0.52
C ALA A 779 -21.38 -15.52 0.48
N HIS A 780 -22.35 -15.38 1.38
CA HIS A 780 -22.78 -16.40 2.34
C HIS A 780 -21.74 -16.78 3.40
N ALA A 781 -20.83 -15.87 3.76
CA ALA A 781 -20.06 -16.02 5.01
C ALA A 781 -20.99 -15.98 6.22
N ASP A 782 -20.66 -16.73 7.27
CA ASP A 782 -21.44 -16.76 8.52
C ASP A 782 -20.87 -15.76 9.56
N VAL A 783 -19.60 -15.38 9.38
CA VAL A 783 -18.83 -14.54 10.32
C VAL A 783 -17.91 -13.61 9.55
N ILE A 784 -17.81 -12.38 10.01
CA ILE A 784 -16.82 -11.40 9.53
C ILE A 784 -15.99 -10.95 10.73
N LEU A 785 -14.68 -11.18 10.65
CA LEU A 785 -13.70 -10.72 11.64
C LEU A 785 -13.00 -9.48 11.09
N ILE A 786 -13.09 -8.36 11.81
CA ILE A 786 -12.36 -7.12 11.50
C ILE A 786 -11.15 -7.01 12.43
N SER A 787 -9.95 -7.14 11.88
CA SER A 787 -8.70 -6.96 12.62
C SER A 787 -8.24 -5.51 12.65
N GLY A 788 -7.77 -5.04 13.81
CA GLY A 788 -7.08 -3.77 13.94
C GLY A 788 -5.62 -3.83 13.48
N HIS A 789 -5.07 -2.69 13.05
CA HIS A 789 -3.65 -2.53 12.68
C HIS A 789 -2.67 -2.95 13.77
N ASP A 790 -3.11 -2.93 15.04
CA ASP A 790 -2.30 -3.28 16.20
C ASP A 790 -2.13 -4.80 16.38
N GLY A 791 -2.77 -5.64 15.56
CA GLY A 791 -2.62 -7.10 15.61
C GLY A 791 -1.16 -7.58 15.61
N GLY A 792 -0.86 -8.65 16.35
CA GLY A 792 0.50 -9.21 16.46
C GLY A 792 0.92 -10.08 15.27
N THR A 793 2.24 -10.27 15.09
CA THR A 793 2.81 -11.19 14.11
C THR A 793 4.09 -11.85 14.61
N GLY A 794 4.43 -13.05 14.13
CA GLY A 794 5.71 -13.68 14.39
C GLY A 794 6.86 -13.12 13.55
N ALA A 795 6.55 -12.60 12.35
CA ALA A 795 7.51 -11.99 11.43
C ALA A 795 6.78 -11.10 10.41
N SER A 796 7.23 -9.86 10.25
CA SER A 796 6.71 -8.91 9.27
C SER A 796 7.69 -7.77 9.01
N PRO A 797 7.70 -7.16 7.82
CA PRO A 797 8.32 -5.85 7.63
C PRO A 797 7.86 -4.84 8.69
N LEU A 798 8.81 -4.07 9.23
CA LEU A 798 8.52 -3.02 10.20
C LEU A 798 7.64 -1.92 9.61
N THR A 799 7.82 -1.62 8.31
CA THR A 799 6.97 -0.70 7.55
C THR A 799 5.49 -1.07 7.68
N SER A 800 5.16 -2.35 7.54
CA SER A 800 3.77 -2.81 7.57
C SER A 800 3.17 -2.81 8.99
N ILE A 801 3.96 -3.19 10.00
CA ILE A 801 3.52 -3.16 11.40
C ILE A 801 3.13 -1.74 11.84
N LYS A 802 3.85 -0.72 11.35
CA LYS A 802 3.64 0.68 11.77
C LYS A 802 2.68 1.46 10.89
N HIS A 803 2.65 1.18 9.58
CA HIS A 803 2.03 2.08 8.62
C HIS A 803 0.88 1.48 7.84
N ALA A 804 0.47 0.23 8.04
CA ALA A 804 -0.60 -0.37 7.26
C ALA A 804 -1.81 -0.77 8.11
N GLY A 805 -3.02 -0.45 7.63
CA GLY A 805 -4.28 -0.63 8.36
C GLY A 805 -4.54 0.44 9.41
N VAL A 806 -5.77 0.44 9.95
CA VAL A 806 -6.24 1.41 10.94
C VAL A 806 -6.79 0.75 12.22
N PRO A 807 -7.13 1.51 13.28
CA PRO A 807 -7.76 0.95 14.48
C PRO A 807 -9.05 0.19 14.18
N TRP A 808 -9.27 -0.93 14.86
CA TRP A 808 -10.45 -1.75 14.66
C TRP A 808 -11.74 -1.01 15.06
N GLU A 809 -11.66 -0.02 15.95
CA GLU A 809 -12.78 0.84 16.34
C GLU A 809 -13.45 1.48 15.12
N LEU A 810 -12.66 1.92 14.13
CA LEU A 810 -13.16 2.49 12.88
C LEU A 810 -13.76 1.42 11.97
N GLY A 811 -13.02 0.34 11.75
CA GLY A 811 -13.44 -0.73 10.83
C GLY A 811 -14.68 -1.47 11.29
N ILE A 812 -14.80 -1.77 12.58
CA ILE A 812 -15.97 -2.49 13.14
C ILE A 812 -17.22 -1.61 13.10
N ALA A 813 -17.08 -0.31 13.37
CA ALA A 813 -18.18 0.65 13.31
C ALA A 813 -18.68 0.81 11.88
N GLU A 814 -17.78 1.01 10.91
CA GLU A 814 -18.14 1.11 9.49
C GLU A 814 -18.83 -0.18 9.01
N THR A 815 -18.24 -1.34 9.32
CA THR A 815 -18.80 -2.66 8.96
C THR A 815 -20.21 -2.82 9.52
N HIS A 816 -20.42 -2.50 10.80
CA HIS A 816 -21.75 -2.57 11.40
C HIS A 816 -22.75 -1.67 10.68
N GLN A 817 -22.40 -0.40 10.47
CA GLN A 817 -23.28 0.60 9.87
C GLN A 817 -23.66 0.23 8.43
N VAL A 818 -22.69 -0.17 7.61
CA VAL A 818 -22.93 -0.54 6.21
C VAL A 818 -23.81 -1.80 6.12
N LEU A 819 -23.56 -2.81 6.94
CA LEU A 819 -24.38 -4.02 6.96
C LEU A 819 -25.82 -3.74 7.41
N VAL A 820 -26.03 -2.83 8.37
CA VAL A 820 -27.37 -2.42 8.79
C VAL A 820 -28.06 -1.66 7.65
N LYS A 821 -27.37 -0.71 7.03
CA LYS A 821 -27.91 0.11 5.93
C LYS A 821 -28.33 -0.72 4.72
N ASN A 822 -27.73 -1.90 4.52
CA ASN A 822 -28.03 -2.83 3.43
C ASN A 822 -28.91 -4.02 3.83
N ASP A 823 -29.45 -4.07 5.05
CA ASP A 823 -30.22 -5.22 5.57
C ASP A 823 -29.48 -6.57 5.47
N LEU A 824 -28.18 -6.54 5.76
CA LEU A 824 -27.29 -7.70 5.78
C LEU A 824 -26.81 -8.05 7.18
N ARG A 825 -26.96 -7.14 8.16
CA ARG A 825 -26.37 -7.33 9.50
C ARG A 825 -26.89 -8.57 10.23
N SER A 826 -28.15 -8.95 10.03
CA SER A 826 -28.74 -10.14 10.64
C SER A 826 -28.18 -11.47 10.12
N ARG A 827 -27.51 -11.45 8.96
CA ARG A 827 -27.00 -12.66 8.28
C ARG A 827 -25.65 -13.13 8.80
N VAL A 828 -24.90 -12.26 9.47
CA VAL A 828 -23.51 -12.50 9.86
C VAL A 828 -23.25 -12.16 11.33
N ILE A 829 -22.33 -12.89 11.95
CA ILE A 829 -21.74 -12.52 13.24
C ILE A 829 -20.52 -11.64 12.99
N LEU A 830 -20.41 -10.51 13.71
CA LEU A 830 -19.21 -9.69 13.69
C LEU A 830 -18.29 -10.08 14.84
N GLN A 831 -17.01 -10.22 14.52
CA GLN A 831 -15.92 -10.39 15.48
C GLN A 831 -14.88 -9.30 15.24
N THR A 832 -14.05 -9.04 16.24
CA THR A 832 -12.93 -8.11 16.13
C THR A 832 -11.75 -8.61 16.95
N ASP A 833 -10.54 -8.31 16.47
CA ASP A 833 -9.30 -8.50 17.23
C ASP A 833 -8.39 -7.27 17.03
N GLY A 834 -7.34 -7.17 17.83
CA GLY A 834 -6.48 -5.97 17.89
C GLY A 834 -6.10 -5.66 19.32
N GLN A 835 -5.06 -6.37 19.79
CA GLN A 835 -4.49 -6.30 21.15
C GLN A 835 -5.51 -6.00 22.27
N MET A 836 -6.63 -6.73 22.27
CA MET A 836 -7.62 -6.66 23.34
C MET A 836 -7.02 -7.22 24.62
N ARG A 837 -7.00 -6.39 25.67
CA ARG A 837 -6.23 -6.63 26.91
C ARG A 837 -7.09 -6.68 28.16
N THR A 838 -8.20 -5.95 28.13
CA THR A 838 -9.07 -5.69 29.27
C THR A 838 -10.52 -5.95 28.86
N GLY A 839 -11.35 -6.21 29.87
CA GLY A 839 -12.78 -6.49 29.72
C GLY A 839 -13.62 -5.23 29.55
#